data_AF-A0A0L6JIC0-F1
#
_entry.id   AF-A0A0L6JIC0-F1
#
_cell.length_a   1.000
_cell.length_b   1.000
_cell.length_c   1.000
_cell.angle_alpha   90.00
_cell.angle_beta   90.00
_cell.angle_gamma   90.00
#
_symmetry.space_group_name_H-M   'P 1'
#
loop_
_entity.id
_entity.type
_entity.pdbx_description
1 polymer ?
#
loop_
_entity_poly.entity_id
_entity_poly.type
_entity_poly.pdbx_seq_one_letter_code
_entity_poly.pdbx_strand_id
1 'polypeptide(L)'
;MRMKTFKIITLLVVFITSMLPAGPSHVMAADEYLARDSIYSMSDPNVNRATSTHFQIIWGKNDQTGTVNDAFIQGNLKNLEGQWTTYVTDMGYKEPGVSIKPANQSKKYKTNVYVTRTGLSKHAEGWGFMSNDSDGFAYIIVDPVAMRVDVPSWVIPHELGHVITYHQASWVDSTITGAWWEAVADWLREQYLTSPNYQYNGKIYSPDTNFFDPMYMNGSLCSPHGRTYYDAWPILQYIAENPDNYPYYGRDFMRDMMQKAKMHEYPYDTIIRLAPGVSIKDTLGNYAKRMVTQDFQQKTVYRKRFNQLIATDSNKQMVYTQLVKVNDKSDWWRVPSERAPQQTGFNIIPLTPNGTGNGRTVKVNFNGLIDSSRGTDWRACIVVQDDSGNTRYSTLWNKGENSITLSNTENKVFLVVVATPDKLIPLDAFADETKSPFMSAPEKQKMPYEVQITGAVPYEAVNSITGITGSKHPNGGGFVQNTAKVDSTAYVGPNAAVLGSAKVQGKARIEDYAVVKGNAVVSGNAIVSGHAIIKDSAIVKDNAKIRDFAVMMGNAEASGNARVLESATVKEKRKITDNGVAKGMAIAAGEASITGEGMVDGDYIDSTNITKGVAFGWTRGQDYASSRPYTPSLYAGYEFGTSSSVFARDKYGVTHGIIRGNPLWSASSEGHSGILQLNGDNQYVVLENSVSDLKDIEIRATVRWDGGTANQRLFNFGSSQDKYMYLTPSDENGKVKFEIRNGNNVKTMVADASLPVGSWVDLRLVLTGDTGILYINNTPAAVQNDININPEDLNAPNVNSQSNSNYIGRGILPEQPLFKGAVDSFHIYFKPVDSVIPSVSAKPTSTPTPTPKGHTISGYVSQDFASSLASIKSGFKVEILGTGLSSATDNNGYFSLTNVPANASGYTVRISKAGYLYRDIGNVKIDSSDISFGSTGSPVILWAGDINSDNTINMADVIEMAKSFNATSGEVKFIANCDINKDNTVNMADIVIIAKNFPRIQGVIL
;
A
#
# COMPACT_ATOMS: atom_id res chain seq x y z
N MET A 1 36.90 -17.42 73.37
CA MET A 1 37.46 -18.00 74.62
C MET A 1 38.19 -19.29 74.25
N ARG A 2 39.29 -19.63 74.95
CA ARG A 2 40.21 -20.80 74.82
C ARG A 2 39.93 -21.90 73.77
N MET A 3 40.98 -22.26 73.02
CA MET A 3 41.17 -23.56 72.35
C MET A 3 41.20 -24.74 73.33
N LYS A 4 40.98 -25.97 72.82
CA LYS A 4 41.85 -27.19 72.89
C LYS A 4 41.01 -28.46 72.64
N THR A 5 41.49 -29.66 72.29
CA THR A 5 42.69 -30.25 71.60
C THR A 5 42.64 -31.77 71.91
N PHE A 6 42.99 -32.69 70.99
CA PHE A 6 43.70 -34.00 71.18
C PHE A 6 43.71 -34.76 69.83
N LYS A 7 44.76 -35.34 69.20
CA LYS A 7 46.19 -35.67 69.47
C LYS A 7 46.47 -37.16 69.81
N ILE A 8 47.22 -37.87 68.94
CA ILE A 8 48.04 -39.12 69.05
C ILE A 8 48.51 -39.40 67.57
N ILE A 9 49.76 -39.58 67.12
CA ILE A 9 51.09 -40.09 67.61
C ILE A 9 51.26 -41.61 67.38
N THR A 10 52.13 -42.06 66.46
CA THR A 10 53.52 -42.58 66.67
C THR A 10 54.13 -42.78 65.25
N LEU A 11 55.28 -42.20 64.87
CA LEU A 11 56.68 -42.72 64.94
C LEU A 11 56.86 -44.13 64.31
N LEU A 12 57.93 -44.48 63.58
CA LEU A 12 59.22 -43.83 63.22
C LEU A 12 59.67 -44.41 61.82
N VAL A 13 60.70 -43.93 61.09
CA VAL A 13 62.13 -44.38 61.03
C VAL A 13 62.87 -43.52 59.96
N VAL A 14 64.18 -43.71 59.74
CA VAL A 14 65.14 -42.83 59.03
C VAL A 14 65.82 -43.51 57.83
N PHE A 15 66.04 -42.79 56.72
CA PHE A 15 67.37 -42.57 56.10
C PHE A 15 67.37 -41.35 55.15
N ILE A 16 68.55 -40.78 54.86
CA ILE A 16 68.72 -39.41 54.34
C ILE A 16 69.49 -39.38 53.00
N THR A 17 68.97 -38.64 52.02
CA THR A 17 69.79 -37.83 51.09
C THR A 17 68.99 -36.63 50.54
N SER A 18 69.70 -35.60 50.08
CA SER A 18 69.19 -34.24 49.88
C SER A 18 68.38 -33.98 48.60
N MET A 19 67.21 -33.35 48.74
CA MET A 19 66.68 -32.35 47.81
C MET A 19 65.77 -31.35 48.56
N LEU A 20 65.54 -30.15 48.01
CA LEU A 20 64.75 -29.11 48.67
C LEU A 20 63.25 -29.49 48.73
N PRO A 21 62.54 -29.21 49.83
CA PRO A 21 61.13 -29.55 49.96
C PRO A 21 60.26 -28.61 49.11
N ALA A 22 59.44 -29.18 48.23
CA ALA A 22 58.35 -28.46 47.59
C ALA A 22 57.26 -28.08 48.61
N GLY A 23 56.60 -26.95 48.39
CA GLY A 23 55.36 -26.62 49.09
C GLY A 23 54.22 -27.60 48.73
N PRO A 24 53.12 -27.63 49.51
CA PRO A 24 52.03 -28.57 49.27
C PRO A 24 51.44 -28.38 47.88
N SER A 25 51.47 -29.45 47.08
CA SER A 25 50.86 -29.49 45.76
C SER A 25 49.33 -29.50 45.88
N HIS A 26 48.74 -28.31 46.00
CA HIS A 26 47.35 -28.11 45.62
C HIS A 26 47.23 -28.46 44.13
N VAL A 27 46.73 -29.65 43.85
CA VAL A 27 46.25 -30.01 42.52
C VAL A 27 45.00 -29.17 42.29
N MET A 28 45.21 -27.97 41.74
CA MET A 28 44.17 -27.24 41.04
C MET A 28 43.58 -28.21 40.02
N ALA A 29 42.27 -28.49 40.11
CA ALA A 29 41.56 -29.01 38.97
C ALA A 29 41.76 -28.00 37.83
N ALA A 30 42.13 -28.48 36.64
CA ALA A 30 42.23 -27.59 35.49
C ALA A 30 40.85 -26.98 35.23
N ASP A 31 40.80 -25.66 34.96
CA ASP A 31 39.56 -25.00 34.56
C ASP A 31 38.93 -25.76 33.40
N GLU A 32 37.70 -26.21 33.57
CA GLU A 32 36.97 -26.97 32.55
C GLU A 32 36.89 -26.18 31.23
N TYR A 33 36.69 -24.86 31.33
CA TYR A 33 36.57 -23.92 30.23
C TYR A 33 37.83 -23.06 30.10
N LEU A 34 38.63 -23.31 29.08
CA LEU A 34 39.87 -22.57 28.82
C LEU A 34 39.58 -21.17 28.23
N ALA A 35 40.42 -20.21 28.56
CA ALA A 35 40.46 -18.92 27.85
C ALA A 35 40.96 -19.11 26.40
N ARG A 36 40.26 -18.52 25.43
CA ARG A 36 40.71 -18.41 24.02
C ARG A 36 40.52 -16.98 23.52
N ASP A 37 41.30 -16.61 22.52
CA ASP A 37 41.09 -15.38 21.75
C ASP A 37 41.63 -15.62 20.34
N SER A 38 40.73 -15.72 19.38
CA SER A 38 41.02 -15.92 17.95
C SER A 38 41.27 -14.59 17.22
N ILE A 39 41.09 -13.46 17.91
CA ILE A 39 41.04 -12.12 17.29
C ILE A 39 42.20 -11.25 17.79
N TYR A 40 42.49 -11.25 19.09
CA TYR A 40 43.62 -10.55 19.70
C TYR A 40 44.59 -11.53 20.34
N SER A 41 45.88 -11.20 20.38
CA SER A 41 46.83 -12.02 21.13
C SER A 41 46.45 -12.05 22.61
N MET A 42 46.54 -13.22 23.25
CA MET A 42 46.46 -13.34 24.71
C MET A 42 47.53 -12.52 25.45
N SER A 43 48.59 -12.11 24.74
CA SER A 43 49.65 -11.19 25.21
C SER A 43 49.54 -9.75 24.69
N ASP A 44 48.43 -9.36 24.03
CA ASP A 44 48.28 -8.01 23.48
C ASP A 44 48.31 -6.96 24.62
N PRO A 45 49.30 -6.03 24.63
CA PRO A 45 49.46 -5.09 25.73
C PRO A 45 48.35 -4.05 25.81
N ASN A 46 47.51 -3.90 24.78
CA ASN A 46 46.44 -2.90 24.71
C ASN A 46 45.07 -3.45 25.14
N VAL A 47 44.97 -4.76 25.40
CA VAL A 47 43.70 -5.46 25.67
C VAL A 47 43.61 -5.89 27.13
N ASN A 48 42.51 -5.54 27.78
CA ASN A 48 42.08 -6.03 29.08
C ASN A 48 41.13 -7.23 28.91
N ARG A 49 41.16 -8.17 29.87
CA ARG A 49 40.29 -9.34 29.88
C ARG A 49 39.85 -9.66 31.31
N ALA A 50 38.61 -10.12 31.47
CA ALA A 50 38.07 -10.65 32.72
C ALA A 50 37.17 -11.85 32.43
N THR A 51 37.18 -12.85 33.31
CA THR A 51 36.54 -14.15 33.07
C THR A 51 35.63 -14.56 34.21
N SER A 52 34.53 -15.23 33.87
CA SER A 52 33.73 -16.06 34.77
C SER A 52 34.00 -17.54 34.46
N THR A 53 33.09 -18.45 34.84
CA THR A 53 33.18 -19.87 34.49
C THR A 53 33.12 -20.04 32.96
N HIS A 54 32.08 -19.51 32.33
CA HIS A 54 31.74 -19.75 30.93
C HIS A 54 32.06 -18.59 29.98
N PHE A 55 32.39 -17.38 30.49
CA PHE A 55 32.56 -16.18 29.66
C PHE A 55 33.91 -15.46 29.87
N GLN A 56 34.30 -14.71 28.85
CA GLN A 56 35.45 -13.82 28.84
C GLN A 56 35.05 -12.47 28.22
N ILE A 57 34.95 -11.41 29.04
CA ILE A 57 34.75 -10.04 28.56
C ILE A 57 36.12 -9.44 28.21
N ILE A 58 36.19 -8.79 27.05
CA ILE A 58 37.42 -8.32 26.40
C ILE A 58 37.20 -6.86 26.00
N TRP A 59 38.10 -5.96 26.42
CA TRP A 59 38.00 -4.53 26.11
C TRP A 59 39.37 -3.88 25.96
N GLY A 60 39.46 -2.75 25.28
CA GLY A 60 40.72 -2.02 25.14
C GLY A 60 41.09 -1.21 26.39
N LYS A 61 42.35 -0.81 26.50
CA LYS A 61 42.87 0.05 27.58
C LYS A 61 42.64 1.54 27.36
N ASN A 62 42.09 1.93 26.22
CA ASN A 62 41.79 3.32 25.86
C ASN A 62 40.26 3.48 25.82
N ASP A 63 39.58 3.17 26.92
CA ASP A 63 38.14 3.39 27.03
C ASP A 63 37.83 4.89 27.10
N GLN A 64 37.09 5.38 26.11
CA GLN A 64 36.64 6.76 26.02
C GLN A 64 35.13 6.88 26.27
N THR A 65 34.43 5.76 26.54
CA THR A 65 33.01 5.74 26.92
C THR A 65 32.78 6.12 28.39
N GLY A 66 33.83 6.05 29.23
CA GLY A 66 33.76 6.30 30.67
C GLY A 66 32.88 5.29 31.43
N THR A 67 32.44 4.22 30.76
CA THR A 67 31.44 3.27 31.27
C THR A 67 32.09 1.98 31.77
N VAL A 68 33.25 1.59 31.22
CA VAL A 68 33.85 0.28 31.48
C VAL A 68 34.78 0.32 32.70
N ASN A 69 34.26 -0.15 33.84
CA ASN A 69 34.97 -0.27 35.11
C ASN A 69 34.74 -1.66 35.74
N ASP A 70 35.45 -1.98 36.83
CA ASP A 70 35.37 -3.30 37.48
C ASP A 70 33.95 -3.71 37.88
N ALA A 71 33.13 -2.79 38.39
CA ALA A 71 31.75 -3.09 38.78
C ALA A 71 30.86 -3.37 37.56
N PHE A 72 31.08 -2.65 36.45
CA PHE A 72 30.42 -2.91 35.17
C PHE A 72 30.82 -4.28 34.59
N ILE A 73 32.12 -4.63 34.63
CA ILE A 73 32.64 -5.90 34.12
C ILE A 73 32.14 -7.08 34.96
N GLN A 74 32.30 -7.04 36.28
CA GLN A 74 31.88 -8.11 37.19
C GLN A 74 30.34 -8.26 37.20
N GLY A 75 29.61 -7.16 37.07
CA GLY A 75 28.15 -7.16 36.93
C GLY A 75 27.69 -7.85 35.64
N ASN A 76 28.31 -7.54 34.50
CA ASN A 76 27.97 -8.19 33.23
C ASN A 76 28.38 -9.67 33.19
N LEU A 77 29.54 -10.05 33.75
CA LEU A 77 29.92 -11.46 33.91
C LEU A 77 28.87 -12.24 34.71
N LYS A 78 28.37 -11.68 35.81
CA LYS A 78 27.31 -12.27 36.63
C LYS A 78 25.98 -12.40 35.88
N ASN A 79 25.62 -11.40 35.09
CA ASN A 79 24.40 -11.44 34.27
C ASN A 79 24.49 -12.50 33.16
N LEU A 80 25.65 -12.63 32.50
CA LEU A 80 25.93 -13.65 31.48
C LEU A 80 25.83 -15.09 32.04
N GLU A 81 26.39 -15.36 33.23
CA GLU A 81 26.26 -16.66 33.90
C GLU A 81 24.79 -17.01 34.22
N GLY A 82 23.97 -16.01 34.57
CA GLY A 82 22.52 -16.19 34.75
C GLY A 82 21.82 -16.60 33.44
N GLN A 83 22.21 -16.02 32.31
CA GLN A 83 21.66 -16.38 31.00
C GLN A 83 22.12 -17.77 30.55
N TRP A 84 23.40 -18.11 30.77
CA TRP A 84 23.92 -19.46 30.52
C TRP A 84 23.20 -20.52 31.35
N THR A 85 22.89 -20.20 32.62
CA THR A 85 22.04 -21.05 33.47
C THR A 85 20.68 -21.27 32.82
N THR A 86 19.99 -20.20 32.40
CA THR A 86 18.68 -20.33 31.73
C THR A 86 18.74 -21.18 30.46
N TYR A 87 19.76 -21.04 29.61
CA TYR A 87 19.80 -21.69 28.30
C TYR A 87 20.41 -23.09 28.31
N VAL A 88 21.55 -23.27 29.00
CA VAL A 88 22.27 -24.55 29.00
C VAL A 88 21.78 -25.46 30.12
N THR A 89 21.60 -24.93 31.34
CA THR A 89 21.15 -25.75 32.49
C THR A 89 19.63 -25.93 32.49
N ASP A 90 18.85 -24.85 32.47
CA ASP A 90 17.40 -24.92 32.66
C ASP A 90 16.63 -25.32 31.38
N MET A 91 17.29 -25.30 30.21
CA MET A 91 16.68 -25.62 28.90
C MET A 91 17.44 -26.68 28.09
N GLY A 92 18.65 -27.09 28.50
CA GLY A 92 19.40 -28.19 27.88
C GLY A 92 19.91 -27.91 26.45
N TYR A 93 20.07 -26.65 26.04
CA TYR A 93 20.74 -26.34 24.77
C TYR A 93 22.20 -26.79 24.78
N LYS A 94 22.76 -27.15 23.61
CA LYS A 94 24.20 -27.45 23.49
C LYS A 94 24.99 -26.23 23.96
N GLU A 95 25.97 -26.48 24.83
CA GLU A 95 26.79 -25.42 25.42
C GLU A 95 27.65 -24.69 24.39
N PRO A 96 27.69 -23.34 24.40
CA PRO A 96 28.60 -22.56 23.55
C PRO A 96 30.10 -22.78 23.81
N GLY A 97 30.45 -23.49 24.89
CA GLY A 97 31.83 -23.84 25.20
C GLY A 97 32.42 -24.96 24.33
N VAL A 98 31.62 -25.62 23.49
CA VAL A 98 32.04 -26.73 22.60
C VAL A 98 31.83 -26.33 21.14
N SER A 99 32.89 -26.44 20.32
CA SER A 99 32.87 -26.08 18.90
C SER A 99 31.81 -26.85 18.10
N ILE A 100 31.18 -26.20 17.10
CA ILE A 100 30.35 -26.91 16.12
C ILE A 100 31.17 -27.81 15.16
N LYS A 101 32.49 -27.65 15.11
CA LYS A 101 33.40 -28.41 14.23
C LYS A 101 34.01 -29.59 15.00
N PRO A 102 33.75 -30.85 14.62
CA PRO A 102 34.18 -32.03 15.39
C PRO A 102 35.67 -32.09 15.76
N ALA A 103 36.56 -31.59 14.88
CA ALA A 103 38.00 -31.54 15.14
C ALA A 103 38.39 -30.72 16.40
N ASN A 104 37.55 -29.75 16.79
CA ASN A 104 37.83 -28.78 17.85
C ASN A 104 37.04 -29.04 19.14
N GLN A 105 36.35 -30.20 19.24
CA GLN A 105 35.52 -30.58 20.40
C GLN A 105 36.31 -31.24 21.54
N SER A 106 37.62 -31.41 21.41
CA SER A 106 38.49 -32.06 22.40
C SER A 106 38.75 -31.24 23.68
N LYS A 107 38.32 -29.98 23.70
CA LYS A 107 38.46 -29.02 24.81
C LYS A 107 37.26 -28.09 24.84
N LYS A 108 36.85 -27.67 26.05
CA LYS A 108 35.88 -26.61 26.24
C LYS A 108 36.58 -25.25 26.40
N TYR A 109 35.90 -24.19 25.99
CA TYR A 109 36.41 -22.82 26.05
C TYR A 109 35.37 -21.82 26.55
N LYS A 110 35.82 -20.65 27.02
CA LYS A 110 34.95 -19.54 27.41
C LYS A 110 34.41 -18.81 26.16
N THR A 111 33.17 -18.35 26.24
CA THR A 111 32.52 -17.53 25.20
C THR A 111 33.03 -16.09 25.30
N ASN A 112 33.53 -15.54 24.20
CA ASN A 112 34.09 -14.19 24.17
C ASN A 112 33.01 -13.12 23.98
N VAL A 113 33.18 -11.99 24.69
CA VAL A 113 32.34 -10.79 24.56
C VAL A 113 33.26 -9.58 24.40
N TYR A 114 33.32 -9.01 23.20
CA TYR A 114 34.17 -7.87 22.87
C TYR A 114 33.39 -6.56 23.03
N VAL A 115 33.91 -5.66 23.87
CA VAL A 115 33.27 -4.37 24.18
C VAL A 115 33.75 -3.30 23.20
N THR A 116 32.88 -2.81 22.32
CA THR A 116 33.21 -1.80 21.30
C THR A 116 33.49 -0.43 21.93
N ARG A 117 34.04 0.51 21.15
CA ARG A 117 34.38 1.88 21.58
C ARG A 117 35.41 2.02 22.72
N THR A 118 36.00 0.90 23.17
CA THR A 118 37.03 0.85 24.23
C THR A 118 38.48 0.91 23.73
N GLY A 119 38.69 1.12 22.42
CA GLY A 119 40.01 1.07 21.78
C GLY A 119 40.42 -0.31 21.23
N LEU A 120 39.49 -1.27 21.16
CA LEU A 120 39.68 -2.55 20.46
C LEU A 120 39.83 -2.35 18.94
N SER A 121 41.05 -2.50 18.40
CA SER A 121 41.39 -2.11 17.04
C SER A 121 40.68 -2.88 15.91
N LYS A 122 40.22 -4.12 16.16
CA LYS A 122 39.45 -4.93 15.19
C LYS A 122 37.94 -4.82 15.40
N HIS A 123 37.49 -4.23 16.52
CA HIS A 123 36.09 -4.06 16.92
C HIS A 123 35.88 -2.64 17.50
N ALA A 124 36.25 -1.63 16.72
CA ALA A 124 36.21 -0.23 17.18
C ALA A 124 34.78 0.25 17.44
N GLU A 125 33.82 -0.25 16.66
CA GLU A 125 32.40 0.11 16.71
C GLU A 125 31.49 -1.11 16.51
N GLY A 126 30.19 -0.91 16.75
CA GLY A 126 29.17 -1.97 16.78
C GLY A 126 28.24 -1.77 17.97
N TRP A 127 26.93 -1.94 17.78
CA TRP A 127 25.93 -1.77 18.85
C TRP A 127 25.71 -3.07 19.64
N GLY A 128 25.36 -4.12 18.91
CA GLY A 128 25.20 -5.50 19.36
C GLY A 128 25.14 -6.36 18.09
N PHE A 129 25.94 -7.42 18.03
CA PHE A 129 25.80 -8.51 17.07
C PHE A 129 26.64 -9.73 17.50
N MET A 130 26.21 -10.91 17.05
CA MET A 130 26.98 -12.15 17.13
C MET A 130 27.88 -12.33 15.90
N SER A 131 29.06 -12.92 16.07
CA SER A 131 29.86 -13.48 14.97
C SER A 131 30.58 -14.75 15.43
N ASN A 132 31.27 -15.44 14.51
CA ASN A 132 31.96 -16.71 14.80
C ASN A 132 33.35 -16.78 14.16
N ASP A 133 34.19 -17.70 14.63
CA ASP A 133 35.58 -17.85 14.19
C ASP A 133 35.86 -19.13 13.40
N SER A 134 37.07 -19.21 12.85
CA SER A 134 37.55 -20.34 12.03
C SER A 134 37.49 -21.69 12.74
N ASP A 135 37.49 -21.71 14.07
CA ASP A 135 37.46 -22.94 14.85
C ASP A 135 36.03 -23.44 15.12
N GLY A 136 35.01 -22.63 14.82
CA GLY A 136 33.60 -22.98 15.05
C GLY A 136 33.07 -22.61 16.42
N PHE A 137 33.58 -21.52 17.02
CA PHE A 137 33.00 -20.90 18.22
C PHE A 137 32.37 -19.55 17.87
N ALA A 138 31.17 -19.30 18.39
CA ALA A 138 30.52 -17.99 18.32
C ALA A 138 30.86 -17.08 19.51
N TYR A 139 30.81 -15.78 19.30
CA TYR A 139 31.17 -14.71 20.23
C TYR A 139 30.32 -13.46 19.99
N ILE A 140 30.26 -12.56 20.97
CA ILE A 140 29.45 -11.34 20.94
C ILE A 140 30.34 -10.11 20.75
N ILE A 141 29.90 -9.15 19.94
CA ILE A 141 30.47 -7.80 19.83
C ILE A 141 29.38 -6.81 20.23
N VAL A 142 29.63 -5.96 21.22
CA VAL A 142 28.57 -5.14 21.84
C VAL A 142 29.09 -3.82 22.43
N ASP A 143 28.27 -2.77 22.39
CA ASP A 143 28.54 -1.46 22.97
C ASP A 143 28.27 -1.45 24.49
N PRO A 144 29.10 -0.77 25.32
CA PRO A 144 28.89 -0.77 26.76
C PRO A 144 27.57 -0.14 27.23
N VAL A 145 26.92 0.73 26.44
CA VAL A 145 25.57 1.25 26.74
C VAL A 145 24.50 0.16 26.57
N ALA A 146 24.72 -0.81 25.67
CA ALA A 146 23.88 -2.00 25.56
C ALA A 146 24.16 -3.05 26.67
N MET A 147 25.24 -2.91 27.44
CA MET A 147 25.65 -3.79 28.55
C MET A 147 25.20 -3.29 29.93
N ARG A 148 23.96 -2.79 30.06
CA ARG A 148 23.41 -2.30 31.34
C ARG A 148 23.37 -3.42 32.40
N VAL A 149 23.94 -3.17 33.58
CA VAL A 149 24.04 -4.14 34.69
C VAL A 149 22.77 -4.21 35.56
N ASP A 150 22.22 -3.06 35.97
CA ASP A 150 21.01 -2.94 36.80
C ASP A 150 20.09 -1.87 36.18
N VAL A 151 18.85 -2.17 35.80
CA VAL A 151 18.29 -3.52 35.58
C VAL A 151 19.15 -4.26 34.54
N PRO A 152 19.36 -5.59 34.60
CA PRO A 152 20.09 -6.29 33.54
C PRO A 152 19.58 -5.95 32.14
N SER A 153 20.49 -5.90 31.16
CA SER A 153 20.14 -5.56 29.77
C SER A 153 19.33 -6.66 29.09
N TRP A 154 18.42 -6.26 28.21
CA TRP A 154 17.68 -7.15 27.33
C TRP A 154 18.44 -7.47 26.02
N VAL A 155 19.48 -6.70 25.67
CA VAL A 155 20.26 -6.89 24.44
C VAL A 155 21.20 -8.10 24.56
N ILE A 156 21.94 -8.21 25.66
CA ILE A 156 22.89 -9.30 25.89
C ILE A 156 22.27 -10.72 25.78
N PRO A 157 21.09 -11.01 26.38
CA PRO A 157 20.44 -12.31 26.19
C PRO A 157 19.92 -12.55 24.76
N HIS A 158 19.64 -11.50 23.97
CA HIS A 158 19.35 -11.64 22.53
C HIS A 158 20.63 -12.04 21.77
N GLU A 159 21.75 -11.33 21.97
CA GLU A 159 23.04 -11.68 21.34
C GLU A 159 23.54 -13.08 21.74
N LEU A 160 23.36 -13.46 23.01
CA LEU A 160 23.65 -14.82 23.47
C LEU A 160 22.65 -15.83 22.90
N GLY A 161 21.43 -15.43 22.55
CA GLY A 161 20.46 -16.23 21.80
C GLY A 161 20.95 -16.62 20.41
N HIS A 162 21.61 -15.70 19.69
CA HIS A 162 22.30 -16.01 18.43
C HIS A 162 23.45 -17.00 18.64
N VAL A 163 24.28 -16.79 19.67
CA VAL A 163 25.37 -17.72 20.04
C VAL A 163 24.82 -19.12 20.37
N ILE A 164 23.72 -19.23 21.10
CA ILE A 164 23.04 -20.50 21.39
C ILE A 164 22.54 -21.15 20.10
N THR A 165 21.88 -20.39 19.21
CA THR A 165 21.34 -20.86 17.93
C THR A 165 22.43 -21.46 17.04
N TYR A 166 23.55 -20.74 16.87
CA TYR A 166 24.72 -21.22 16.13
C TYR A 166 25.23 -22.58 16.64
N HIS A 167 25.38 -22.74 17.96
CA HIS A 167 25.88 -23.98 18.54
C HIS A 167 24.89 -25.17 18.47
N GLN A 168 23.63 -24.96 18.07
CA GLN A 168 22.73 -26.07 17.75
C GLN A 168 23.05 -26.71 16.39
N ALA A 169 23.76 -25.97 15.51
CA ALA A 169 24.27 -26.31 14.18
C ALA A 169 23.22 -26.54 13.07
N SER A 170 22.07 -27.16 13.33
CA SER A 170 21.16 -27.60 12.26
C SER A 170 20.41 -26.48 11.52
N TRP A 171 20.52 -25.22 11.97
CA TRP A 171 19.89 -24.02 11.38
C TRP A 171 20.89 -23.07 10.70
N VAL A 172 22.18 -23.43 10.65
CA VAL A 172 23.30 -22.65 10.06
C VAL A 172 23.32 -22.81 8.53
N ASP A 173 23.96 -21.86 7.82
CA ASP A 173 24.18 -21.86 6.36
C ASP A 173 22.91 -22.02 5.50
N SER A 174 21.80 -21.39 5.91
CA SER A 174 20.48 -21.57 5.29
C SER A 174 19.62 -20.30 5.42
N THR A 175 19.19 -19.70 4.30
CA THR A 175 18.40 -18.43 4.33
C THR A 175 17.01 -18.63 4.93
N ILE A 176 16.37 -19.78 4.61
CA ILE A 176 15.05 -20.17 5.10
C ILE A 176 14.99 -20.21 6.64
N THR A 177 16.06 -20.66 7.30
CA THR A 177 16.18 -20.65 8.77
C THR A 177 16.78 -19.36 9.29
N GLY A 178 17.70 -18.71 8.56
CA GLY A 178 18.26 -17.41 8.91
C GLY A 178 17.20 -16.33 9.11
N ALA A 179 16.11 -16.37 8.33
CA ALA A 179 14.93 -15.52 8.49
C ALA A 179 14.24 -15.62 9.87
N TRP A 180 14.59 -16.63 10.68
CA TRP A 180 14.05 -16.88 12.01
C TRP A 180 15.07 -16.69 13.14
N TRP A 181 16.36 -16.43 12.84
CA TRP A 181 17.39 -16.32 13.88
C TRP A 181 17.09 -15.18 14.86
N GLU A 182 16.65 -14.04 14.35
CA GLU A 182 16.26 -12.88 15.16
C GLU A 182 15.04 -13.18 16.05
N ALA A 183 14.00 -13.82 15.51
CA ALA A 183 12.85 -14.31 16.28
C ALA A 183 13.22 -15.39 17.32
N VAL A 184 14.23 -16.22 17.07
CA VAL A 184 14.74 -17.18 18.07
C VAL A 184 15.56 -16.48 19.16
N ALA A 185 16.37 -15.49 18.79
CA ALA A 185 17.12 -14.66 19.73
C ALA A 185 16.18 -13.86 20.65
N ASP A 186 15.13 -13.25 20.11
CA ASP A 186 14.09 -12.58 20.91
C ASP A 186 13.24 -13.55 21.73
N TRP A 187 12.93 -14.75 21.22
CA TRP A 187 12.29 -15.79 22.02
C TRP A 187 13.15 -16.21 23.23
N LEU A 188 14.46 -16.44 23.01
CA LEU A 188 15.43 -16.76 24.07
C LEU A 188 15.61 -15.59 25.05
N ARG A 189 15.59 -14.34 24.59
CA ARG A 189 15.54 -13.15 25.44
C ARG A 189 14.32 -13.19 26.36
N GLU A 190 13.12 -13.43 25.83
CA GLU A 190 11.89 -13.57 26.64
C GLU A 190 12.02 -14.74 27.65
N GLN A 191 12.65 -15.86 27.28
CA GLN A 191 12.90 -16.98 28.23
C GLN A 191 13.83 -16.59 29.37
N TYR A 192 14.79 -15.66 29.16
CA TYR A 192 15.62 -15.13 30.23
C TYR A 192 14.86 -14.12 31.10
N LEU A 193 14.21 -13.11 30.50
CA LEU A 193 13.48 -12.05 31.21
C LEU A 193 12.31 -12.58 32.06
N THR A 194 11.81 -13.77 31.75
CA THR A 194 10.75 -14.46 32.51
C THR A 194 11.27 -15.45 33.57
N SER A 195 12.58 -15.71 33.60
CA SER A 195 13.21 -16.68 34.50
C SER A 195 13.66 -16.10 35.84
N PRO A 196 13.83 -16.93 36.90
CA PRO A 196 14.48 -16.52 38.15
C PRO A 196 15.92 -16.01 38.01
N ASN A 197 16.55 -16.22 36.85
CA ASN A 197 17.91 -15.78 36.56
C ASN A 197 17.96 -14.33 36.01
N TYR A 198 16.81 -13.70 35.72
CA TYR A 198 16.71 -12.25 35.51
C TYR A 198 16.80 -11.52 36.85
N GLN A 199 18.02 -11.52 37.40
CA GLN A 199 18.33 -11.01 38.72
C GLN A 199 19.68 -10.29 38.76
N TYR A 200 19.83 -9.37 39.70
CA TYR A 200 21.10 -8.74 40.02
C TYR A 200 21.20 -8.58 41.54
N ASN A 201 22.35 -8.96 42.10
CA ASN A 201 22.63 -8.92 43.55
C ASN A 201 21.51 -9.46 44.46
N GLY A 202 20.87 -10.56 44.06
CA GLY A 202 19.82 -11.24 44.83
C GLY A 202 18.40 -10.66 44.65
N LYS A 203 18.26 -9.55 43.93
CA LYS A 203 16.98 -9.00 43.50
C LYS A 203 16.59 -9.61 42.15
N ILE A 204 15.55 -10.43 42.14
CA ILE A 204 14.87 -10.88 40.92
C ILE A 204 13.99 -9.71 40.41
N TYR A 205 13.98 -9.47 39.11
CA TYR A 205 13.16 -8.42 38.49
C TYR A 205 11.83 -9.00 37.97
N SER A 206 10.80 -8.16 37.87
CA SER A 206 9.55 -8.54 37.21
C SER A 206 9.79 -8.73 35.71
N PRO A 207 9.09 -9.68 35.04
CA PRO A 207 9.24 -9.88 33.61
C PRO A 207 8.94 -8.62 32.79
N ASP A 208 9.67 -8.45 31.69
CA ASP A 208 9.58 -7.33 30.76
C ASP A 208 9.59 -7.87 29.32
N THR A 209 9.06 -7.09 28.35
CA THR A 209 8.83 -7.57 26.97
C THR A 209 8.97 -6.46 25.93
N ASN A 210 9.34 -6.83 24.69
CA ASN A 210 9.38 -5.91 23.55
C ASN A 210 9.33 -6.69 22.21
N PHE A 211 9.37 -5.97 21.09
CA PHE A 211 9.51 -6.51 19.73
C PHE A 211 8.44 -7.55 19.35
N PHE A 212 7.17 -7.14 19.44
CA PHE A 212 6.07 -7.85 18.78
C PHE A 212 5.10 -6.90 18.04
N ASP A 213 5.25 -5.58 18.17
CA ASP A 213 4.34 -4.59 17.60
C ASP A 213 4.21 -4.67 16.06
N PRO A 214 5.31 -4.78 15.27
CA PRO A 214 5.25 -4.98 13.82
C PRO A 214 4.51 -6.26 13.40
N MET A 215 4.54 -7.33 14.20
CA MET A 215 3.78 -8.55 13.91
C MET A 215 2.28 -8.28 13.92
N TYR A 216 1.78 -7.50 14.87
CA TYR A 216 0.37 -7.09 14.86
C TYR A 216 0.06 -6.09 13.74
N MET A 217 0.94 -5.12 13.50
CA MET A 217 0.73 -4.07 12.48
C MET A 217 0.79 -4.61 11.04
N ASN A 218 1.44 -5.75 10.82
CA ASN A 218 1.52 -6.44 9.52
C ASN A 218 0.82 -7.81 9.54
N GLY A 219 -0.08 -8.06 10.50
CA GLY A 219 -0.55 -9.42 10.84
C GLY A 219 -1.16 -10.23 9.69
N SER A 220 -1.75 -9.58 8.68
CA SER A 220 -2.29 -10.23 7.48
C SER A 220 -1.24 -10.71 6.47
N LEU A 221 0.02 -10.31 6.62
CA LEU A 221 1.13 -10.81 5.80
C LEU A 221 1.70 -12.11 6.37
N CYS A 222 2.43 -12.85 5.53
CA CYS A 222 3.11 -14.09 5.92
C CYS A 222 4.25 -13.85 6.93
N SER A 223 4.56 -14.83 7.77
CA SER A 223 5.50 -14.68 8.89
C SER A 223 6.61 -15.74 8.88
N PRO A 224 7.89 -15.35 9.08
CA PRO A 224 8.44 -13.99 9.05
C PRO A 224 8.58 -13.45 7.62
N HIS A 225 8.47 -12.15 7.45
CA HIS A 225 8.86 -11.45 6.22
C HIS A 225 9.76 -10.24 6.56
N GLY A 226 10.23 -9.49 5.56
CA GLY A 226 11.18 -8.37 5.71
C GLY A 226 10.75 -7.21 6.63
N ARG A 227 9.57 -7.25 7.28
CA ARG A 227 9.11 -6.28 8.29
C ARG A 227 8.89 -6.90 9.69
N THR A 228 9.06 -8.21 9.87
CA THR A 228 8.64 -8.95 11.08
C THR A 228 9.59 -10.07 11.51
N TYR A 229 10.83 -10.12 10.98
CA TYR A 229 11.75 -11.23 11.24
C TYR A 229 12.35 -11.24 12.67
N TYR A 230 12.38 -10.10 13.37
CA TYR A 230 12.52 -10.03 14.84
C TYR A 230 11.22 -10.47 15.53
N ASP A 231 10.11 -9.89 15.10
CA ASP A 231 8.82 -9.91 15.81
C ASP A 231 8.02 -11.22 15.67
N ALA A 232 8.57 -12.23 14.98
CA ALA A 232 7.93 -13.52 14.75
C ALA A 232 8.06 -14.52 15.91
N TRP A 233 8.68 -14.13 17.04
CA TRP A 233 8.82 -14.99 18.21
C TRP A 233 7.51 -15.47 18.89
N PRO A 234 6.33 -14.80 18.82
CA PRO A 234 5.14 -15.23 19.56
C PRO A 234 4.57 -16.61 19.18
N ILE A 235 4.77 -17.10 17.94
CA ILE A 235 4.39 -18.49 17.59
C ILE A 235 5.32 -19.51 18.27
N LEU A 236 6.58 -19.16 18.50
CA LEU A 236 7.54 -19.98 19.24
C LEU A 236 7.14 -20.03 20.73
N GLN A 237 6.68 -18.90 21.28
CA GLN A 237 6.13 -18.85 22.64
C GLN A 237 4.84 -19.68 22.78
N TYR A 238 3.94 -19.65 21.80
CA TYR A 238 2.76 -20.52 21.80
C TYR A 238 3.11 -22.01 21.86
N ILE A 239 4.10 -22.45 21.05
CA ILE A 239 4.56 -23.84 21.02
C ILE A 239 5.29 -24.21 22.33
N ALA A 240 6.05 -23.28 22.91
CA ALA A 240 6.78 -23.48 24.16
C ALA A 240 5.88 -23.53 25.40
N GLU A 241 4.84 -22.69 25.48
CA GLU A 241 3.88 -22.71 26.59
C GLU A 241 2.85 -23.84 26.47
N ASN A 242 2.59 -24.32 25.25
CA ASN A 242 1.60 -25.36 24.91
C ASN A 242 0.21 -25.17 25.60
N PRO A 243 -0.41 -23.98 25.54
CA PRO A 243 -1.57 -23.63 26.37
C PRO A 243 -2.88 -24.30 25.93
N ASP A 244 -2.87 -25.08 24.83
CA ASP A 244 -4.00 -25.90 24.37
C ASP A 244 -3.70 -27.42 24.48
N ASN A 245 -2.59 -27.81 25.13
CA ASN A 245 -2.22 -29.19 25.50
C ASN A 245 -2.07 -30.17 24.31
N TYR A 246 -1.44 -29.76 23.22
CA TYR A 246 -1.06 -30.68 22.15
C TYR A 246 0.06 -31.65 22.60
N PRO A 247 0.11 -32.89 22.10
CA PRO A 247 1.27 -33.75 22.32
C PRO A 247 2.53 -33.15 21.69
N TYR A 248 3.71 -33.56 22.19
CA TYR A 248 5.05 -33.11 21.78
C TYR A 248 5.41 -31.64 22.09
N TYR A 249 4.45 -30.71 22.03
CA TYR A 249 4.68 -29.29 22.33
C TYR A 249 5.01 -29.02 23.81
N GLY A 250 5.72 -27.92 24.05
CA GLY A 250 6.29 -27.52 25.33
C GLY A 250 7.67 -26.88 25.15
N ARG A 251 8.25 -26.33 26.23
CA ARG A 251 9.52 -25.57 26.22
C ARG A 251 10.68 -26.30 25.53
N ASP A 252 10.73 -27.62 25.70
CA ASP A 252 11.71 -28.53 25.10
C ASP A 252 11.57 -28.70 23.57
N PHE A 253 10.37 -28.48 23.01
CA PHE A 253 10.13 -28.66 21.58
C PHE A 253 10.92 -27.66 20.73
N MET A 254 11.17 -26.45 21.25
CA MET A 254 12.00 -25.44 20.57
C MET A 254 13.47 -25.87 20.47
N ARG A 255 14.01 -26.52 21.52
CA ARG A 255 15.34 -27.14 21.48
C ARG A 255 15.38 -28.27 20.45
N ASP A 256 14.36 -29.12 20.47
CA ASP A 256 14.22 -30.22 19.51
C ASP A 256 14.12 -29.72 18.06
N MET A 257 13.41 -28.61 17.79
CA MET A 257 13.40 -27.98 16.46
C MET A 257 14.79 -27.53 16.00
N MET A 258 15.54 -26.82 16.86
CA MET A 258 16.88 -26.32 16.51
C MET A 258 17.91 -27.44 16.36
N GLN A 259 17.80 -28.52 17.14
CA GLN A 259 18.76 -29.63 17.12
C GLN A 259 18.42 -30.70 16.08
N LYS A 260 17.12 -30.96 15.82
CA LYS A 260 16.64 -32.09 15.00
C LYS A 260 16.06 -31.67 13.65
N ALA A 261 16.07 -30.38 13.27
CA ALA A 261 15.82 -29.94 11.91
C ALA A 261 16.81 -30.57 10.92
N LYS A 262 16.40 -30.75 9.67
CA LYS A 262 17.31 -31.08 8.56
C LYS A 262 17.86 -29.80 7.94
N MET A 263 19.00 -29.89 7.26
CA MET A 263 19.56 -28.78 6.48
C MET A 263 18.53 -28.27 5.46
N HIS A 264 18.32 -26.95 5.44
CA HIS A 264 17.32 -26.24 4.63
C HIS A 264 15.84 -26.64 4.86
N GLU A 265 15.51 -27.33 5.95
CA GLU A 265 14.11 -27.64 6.29
C GLU A 265 13.40 -26.38 6.82
N TYR A 266 12.20 -26.11 6.31
CA TYR A 266 11.39 -24.97 6.76
C TYR A 266 10.96 -25.21 8.22
N PRO A 267 10.99 -24.20 9.13
CA PRO A 267 10.61 -24.41 10.52
C PRO A 267 9.20 -24.98 10.72
N TYR A 268 8.23 -24.61 9.86
CA TYR A 268 6.90 -25.23 9.89
C TYR A 268 6.88 -26.69 9.44
N ASP A 269 7.71 -27.10 8.46
CA ASP A 269 7.87 -28.52 8.08
C ASP A 269 8.57 -29.31 9.21
N THR A 270 9.50 -28.67 9.92
CA THR A 270 10.13 -29.21 11.13
C THR A 270 9.09 -29.42 12.24
N ILE A 271 8.18 -28.47 12.47
CA ILE A 271 7.06 -28.63 13.41
C ILE A 271 6.18 -29.82 13.02
N ILE A 272 5.74 -29.90 11.76
CA ILE A 272 4.89 -30.99 11.23
C ILE A 272 5.54 -32.36 11.42
N ARG A 273 6.87 -32.44 11.21
CA ARG A 273 7.64 -33.69 11.34
C ARG A 273 7.90 -34.10 12.79
N LEU A 274 8.12 -33.14 13.69
CA LEU A 274 8.45 -33.42 15.09
C LEU A 274 7.21 -33.57 16.00
N ALA A 275 6.05 -33.06 15.58
CA ALA A 275 4.76 -33.23 16.27
C ALA A 275 3.74 -34.03 15.41
N PRO A 276 4.02 -35.31 15.08
CA PRO A 276 3.17 -36.09 14.21
C PRO A 276 1.75 -36.24 14.78
N GLY A 277 0.74 -35.95 13.95
CA GLY A 277 -0.67 -35.93 14.36
C GLY A 277 -1.15 -34.60 14.97
N VAL A 278 -0.26 -33.65 15.25
CA VAL A 278 -0.66 -32.27 15.56
C VAL A 278 -0.93 -31.52 14.26
N SER A 279 -2.14 -31.01 14.11
CA SER A 279 -2.54 -30.23 12.93
C SER A 279 -1.87 -28.85 12.95
N ILE A 280 -1.05 -28.56 11.95
CA ILE A 280 -0.39 -27.26 11.80
C ILE A 280 -1.40 -26.12 11.55
N LYS A 281 -2.54 -26.44 10.91
CA LYS A 281 -3.63 -25.49 10.69
C LYS A 281 -4.30 -25.09 12.01
N ASP A 282 -4.58 -26.06 12.86
CA ASP A 282 -5.19 -25.81 14.17
C ASP A 282 -4.19 -25.22 15.17
N THR A 283 -2.90 -25.52 15.03
CA THR A 283 -1.79 -24.83 15.70
C THR A 283 -1.81 -23.33 15.39
N LEU A 284 -1.86 -22.96 14.10
CA LEU A 284 -1.94 -21.56 13.67
C LEU A 284 -3.25 -20.89 14.16
N GLY A 285 -4.38 -21.61 14.14
CA GLY A 285 -5.66 -21.12 14.67
C GLY A 285 -5.66 -20.86 16.18
N ASN A 286 -5.06 -21.78 16.96
CA ASN A 286 -4.96 -21.68 18.42
C ASN A 286 -3.88 -20.69 18.88
N TYR A 287 -2.85 -20.45 18.07
CA TYR A 287 -1.96 -19.30 18.19
C TYR A 287 -2.72 -17.98 17.96
N ALA A 288 -3.37 -17.83 16.80
CA ALA A 288 -4.02 -16.59 16.41
C ALA A 288 -5.13 -16.15 17.38
N LYS A 289 -5.94 -17.07 17.92
CA LYS A 289 -6.97 -16.75 18.93
C LYS A 289 -6.37 -16.17 20.23
N ARG A 290 -5.16 -16.58 20.62
CA ARG A 290 -4.49 -16.11 21.84
C ARG A 290 -3.85 -14.74 21.65
N MET A 291 -3.32 -14.47 20.46
CA MET A 291 -2.82 -13.15 20.05
C MET A 291 -3.88 -12.04 20.19
N VAL A 292 -5.19 -12.35 20.06
CA VAL A 292 -6.27 -11.36 20.24
C VAL A 292 -6.26 -10.70 21.62
N THR A 293 -5.89 -11.42 22.69
CA THR A 293 -5.91 -10.88 24.07
C THR A 293 -4.60 -11.11 24.82
N GLN A 294 -3.54 -11.57 24.16
CA GLN A 294 -2.30 -12.06 24.76
C GLN A 294 -2.54 -13.14 25.84
N ASP A 295 -3.43 -14.12 25.60
CA ASP A 295 -3.74 -15.18 26.58
C ASP A 295 -2.67 -16.29 26.62
N PHE A 296 -1.51 -15.86 27.12
CA PHE A 296 -0.27 -16.60 27.38
C PHE A 296 0.01 -16.60 28.90
N GLN A 297 1.05 -17.31 29.35
CA GLN A 297 1.44 -17.37 30.77
C GLN A 297 1.79 -15.96 31.30
N GLN A 298 2.52 -15.16 30.53
CA GLN A 298 2.95 -13.80 30.91
C GLN A 298 1.96 -12.69 30.52
N LYS A 299 0.67 -13.04 30.37
CA LYS A 299 -0.37 -12.15 29.84
C LYS A 299 -0.44 -10.75 30.45
N THR A 300 -0.12 -10.57 31.74
CA THR A 300 -0.11 -9.24 32.38
C THR A 300 0.86 -8.27 31.69
N VAL A 301 2.05 -8.75 31.31
CA VAL A 301 3.11 -7.94 30.69
C VAL A 301 2.83 -7.75 29.20
N TYR A 302 2.48 -8.82 28.49
CA TYR A 302 2.11 -8.76 27.07
C TYR A 302 0.86 -7.86 26.84
N ARG A 303 -0.18 -7.96 27.68
CA ARG A 303 -1.37 -7.08 27.60
C ARG A 303 -1.02 -5.62 27.83
N LYS A 304 -0.11 -5.32 28.78
CA LYS A 304 0.37 -3.95 29.01
C LYS A 304 1.01 -3.37 27.75
N ARG A 305 1.90 -4.12 27.08
CA ARG A 305 2.55 -3.69 25.83
C ARG A 305 1.56 -3.60 24.66
N PHE A 306 0.70 -4.59 24.47
CA PHE A 306 -0.34 -4.56 23.44
C PHE A 306 -1.30 -3.37 23.60
N ASN A 307 -1.69 -3.05 24.84
CA ASN A 307 -2.51 -1.87 25.14
C ASN A 307 -1.78 -0.54 24.85
N GLN A 308 -0.46 -0.47 25.05
CA GLN A 308 0.34 0.69 24.64
C GLN A 308 0.38 0.84 23.11
N LEU A 309 0.51 -0.27 22.37
CA LEU A 309 0.48 -0.29 20.91
C LEU A 309 -0.85 0.26 20.37
N ILE A 310 -1.98 -0.30 20.80
CA ILE A 310 -3.32 0.09 20.28
C ILE A 310 -3.88 1.39 20.91
N ALA A 311 -3.18 2.00 21.86
CA ALA A 311 -3.51 3.35 22.36
C ALA A 311 -3.24 4.44 21.31
N THR A 312 -2.38 4.17 20.32
CA THR A 312 -2.21 5.04 19.15
C THR A 312 -3.18 4.62 18.07
N ASP A 313 -4.04 5.54 17.60
CA ASP A 313 -5.06 5.28 16.59
C ASP A 313 -4.52 4.77 15.25
N SER A 314 -3.44 5.37 14.73
CA SER A 314 -2.76 4.86 13.53
C SER A 314 -2.32 3.40 13.67
N ASN A 315 -1.83 3.02 14.86
CA ASN A 315 -1.36 1.66 15.10
C ASN A 315 -2.56 0.72 15.28
N LYS A 316 -3.60 1.14 16.00
CA LYS A 316 -4.87 0.40 16.13
C LYS A 316 -5.50 0.10 14.77
N GLN A 317 -5.42 1.03 13.82
CA GLN A 317 -5.88 0.88 12.43
C GLN A 317 -5.01 -0.07 11.59
N MET A 318 -3.73 -0.24 11.95
CA MET A 318 -2.88 -1.29 11.38
C MET A 318 -3.13 -2.66 12.01
N VAL A 319 -3.45 -2.74 13.31
CA VAL A 319 -3.70 -3.99 14.05
C VAL A 319 -5.09 -4.59 13.83
N TYR A 320 -6.16 -3.78 13.83
CA TYR A 320 -7.52 -4.27 13.69
C TYR A 320 -8.01 -4.19 12.24
N THR A 321 -8.40 -5.34 11.71
CA THR A 321 -9.03 -5.47 10.40
C THR A 321 -10.51 -5.12 10.52
N GLN A 322 -10.93 -4.04 9.89
CA GLN A 322 -12.35 -3.71 9.69
C GLN A 322 -12.84 -4.42 8.43
N LEU A 323 -14.08 -4.89 8.42
CA LEU A 323 -14.65 -5.64 7.28
C LEU A 323 -15.50 -4.70 6.44
N VAL A 324 -15.43 -4.80 5.11
CA VAL A 324 -16.23 -4.01 4.18
C VAL A 324 -17.49 -4.76 3.75
N LYS A 325 -18.60 -4.05 3.54
CA LYS A 325 -19.88 -4.67 3.16
C LYS A 325 -19.87 -5.24 1.73
N VAL A 326 -20.52 -6.38 1.53
CA VAL A 326 -20.62 -7.06 0.24
C VAL A 326 -21.92 -6.66 -0.46
N ASN A 327 -21.84 -5.83 -1.51
CA ASN A 327 -23.02 -5.35 -2.22
C ASN A 327 -23.74 -6.44 -3.05
N ASP A 328 -23.04 -7.50 -3.47
CA ASP A 328 -23.65 -8.61 -4.21
C ASP A 328 -24.36 -9.65 -3.30
N LYS A 329 -24.34 -9.47 -1.96
CA LYS A 329 -24.95 -10.38 -0.98
C LYS A 329 -25.45 -9.64 0.27
N SER A 330 -26.78 -9.61 0.50
CA SER A 330 -27.34 -8.99 1.71
C SER A 330 -26.74 -9.58 2.99
N ASP A 331 -26.36 -8.69 3.91
CA ASP A 331 -25.87 -9.03 5.26
C ASP A 331 -24.55 -9.82 5.32
N TRP A 332 -23.79 -9.83 4.22
CA TRP A 332 -22.41 -10.33 4.17
C TRP A 332 -21.38 -9.20 4.18
N TRP A 333 -20.21 -9.52 4.72
CA TRP A 333 -19.03 -8.68 4.84
C TRP A 333 -17.81 -9.44 4.29
N ARG A 334 -16.82 -8.72 3.77
CA ARG A 334 -15.57 -9.27 3.22
C ARG A 334 -14.37 -8.66 3.95
N VAL A 335 -13.28 -9.42 4.05
CA VAL A 335 -11.99 -8.83 4.38
C VAL A 335 -11.56 -7.85 3.27
N PRO A 336 -11.04 -6.65 3.59
CA PRO A 336 -10.48 -5.74 2.59
C PRO A 336 -9.43 -6.43 1.71
N SER A 337 -9.39 -6.12 0.42
CA SER A 337 -8.59 -6.85 -0.57
C SER A 337 -7.08 -6.80 -0.32
N GLU A 338 -6.59 -5.78 0.39
CA GLU A 338 -5.21 -5.63 0.87
C GLU A 338 -4.95 -6.33 2.20
N ARG A 339 -5.97 -6.47 3.05
CA ARG A 339 -5.91 -7.19 4.35
C ARG A 339 -6.23 -8.68 4.26
N ALA A 340 -6.63 -9.17 3.09
CA ALA A 340 -6.87 -10.59 2.83
C ALA A 340 -5.60 -11.42 3.15
N PRO A 341 -5.65 -12.36 4.12
CA PRO A 341 -4.46 -12.89 4.74
C PRO A 341 -3.64 -13.78 3.79
N GLN A 342 -2.33 -13.62 3.81
CA GLN A 342 -1.37 -14.58 3.24
C GLN A 342 -1.21 -15.78 4.18
N GLN A 343 -0.61 -16.89 3.72
CA GLN A 343 -0.35 -18.06 4.57
C GLN A 343 0.29 -17.66 5.91
N THR A 344 -0.11 -18.28 7.04
CA THR A 344 0.28 -17.93 8.43
C THR A 344 -0.21 -16.57 8.94
N GLY A 345 -0.56 -15.63 8.05
CA GLY A 345 -1.11 -14.32 8.39
C GLY A 345 -2.55 -14.42 8.90
N PHE A 346 -2.91 -13.48 9.78
CA PHE A 346 -4.18 -13.43 10.50
C PHE A 346 -4.77 -12.02 10.58
N ASN A 347 -6.09 -11.96 10.72
CA ASN A 347 -6.87 -10.76 10.94
C ASN A 347 -7.50 -10.80 12.34
N ILE A 348 -7.42 -9.69 13.08
CA ILE A 348 -8.22 -9.48 14.31
C ILE A 348 -9.35 -8.52 13.95
N ILE A 349 -10.60 -8.97 14.05
CA ILE A 349 -11.81 -8.20 13.74
C ILE A 349 -12.58 -8.00 15.05
N PRO A 350 -12.55 -6.81 15.67
CA PRO A 350 -13.42 -6.52 16.80
C PRO A 350 -14.88 -6.50 16.36
N LEU A 351 -15.77 -7.04 17.20
CA LEU A 351 -17.21 -7.09 16.99
C LEU A 351 -17.91 -6.39 18.15
N THR A 352 -18.95 -5.60 17.85
CA THR A 352 -19.81 -4.96 18.86
C THR A 352 -21.06 -5.82 19.03
N PRO A 353 -21.26 -6.49 20.19
CA PRO A 353 -22.46 -7.30 20.43
C PRO A 353 -23.74 -6.46 20.49
N ASN A 354 -24.84 -7.01 20.00
CA ASN A 354 -26.13 -6.34 20.02
C ASN A 354 -26.75 -6.42 21.43
N GLY A 355 -26.98 -5.26 22.05
CA GLY A 355 -27.62 -5.14 23.36
C GLY A 355 -26.74 -5.54 24.55
N THR A 356 -27.35 -5.62 25.73
CA THR A 356 -26.69 -5.86 27.02
C THR A 356 -27.33 -7.04 27.77
N GLY A 357 -26.62 -7.58 28.76
CA GLY A 357 -27.13 -8.66 29.62
C GLY A 357 -26.75 -10.09 29.18
N ASN A 358 -27.29 -11.07 29.90
CA ASN A 358 -27.06 -12.50 29.66
C ASN A 358 -27.85 -13.01 28.44
N GLY A 359 -27.32 -14.02 27.75
CA GLY A 359 -28.05 -14.74 26.70
C GLY A 359 -27.99 -14.11 25.31
N ARG A 360 -27.22 -13.02 25.14
CA ARG A 360 -26.85 -12.48 23.81
C ARG A 360 -26.05 -13.56 23.07
N THR A 361 -26.38 -13.86 21.83
CA THR A 361 -25.63 -14.85 21.03
C THR A 361 -25.02 -14.19 19.81
N VAL A 362 -23.69 -14.28 19.68
CA VAL A 362 -22.98 -13.87 18.46
C VAL A 362 -22.80 -15.10 17.59
N LYS A 363 -23.23 -15.02 16.33
CA LYS A 363 -23.10 -16.08 15.32
C LYS A 363 -22.35 -15.56 14.10
N VAL A 364 -21.45 -16.37 13.56
CA VAL A 364 -20.67 -16.07 12.36
C VAL A 364 -20.78 -17.24 11.38
N ASN A 365 -21.33 -16.97 10.21
CA ASN A 365 -21.36 -17.88 9.07
C ASN A 365 -20.16 -17.54 8.15
N PHE A 366 -19.19 -18.46 8.05
CA PHE A 366 -17.90 -18.22 7.39
C PHE A 366 -17.81 -18.88 6.01
N ASN A 367 -17.35 -18.12 5.02
CA ASN A 367 -17.12 -18.59 3.65
C ASN A 367 -15.80 -18.04 3.09
N GLY A 368 -14.74 -18.83 3.16
CA GLY A 368 -13.50 -18.57 2.41
C GLY A 368 -13.71 -18.62 0.89
N LEU A 369 -12.99 -17.78 0.14
CA LEU A 369 -13.04 -17.78 -1.33
C LEU A 369 -11.97 -18.74 -1.86
N ILE A 370 -12.40 -19.95 -2.23
CA ILE A 370 -11.50 -21.09 -2.50
C ILE A 370 -10.74 -20.93 -3.82
N ASP A 371 -9.42 -20.91 -3.74
CA ASP A 371 -8.51 -21.21 -4.85
C ASP A 371 -7.95 -22.63 -4.66
N SER A 372 -8.59 -23.59 -5.35
CA SER A 372 -8.23 -25.01 -5.29
C SER A 372 -6.83 -25.30 -5.82
N SER A 373 -6.25 -24.42 -6.65
CA SER A 373 -4.88 -24.61 -7.17
C SER A 373 -3.82 -24.39 -6.08
N ARG A 374 -4.15 -23.57 -5.07
CA ARG A 374 -3.28 -23.21 -3.95
C ARG A 374 -3.56 -24.03 -2.68
N GLY A 375 -4.69 -24.73 -2.62
CA GLY A 375 -5.18 -25.42 -1.43
C GLY A 375 -5.56 -24.44 -0.31
N THR A 376 -6.26 -23.35 -0.66
CA THR A 376 -6.62 -22.29 0.31
C THR A 376 -7.60 -22.82 1.37
N ASP A 377 -7.24 -22.67 2.64
CA ASP A 377 -8.04 -23.03 3.80
C ASP A 377 -7.70 -22.04 4.94
N TRP A 378 -8.56 -21.93 5.96
CA TRP A 378 -8.43 -20.97 7.06
C TRP A 378 -8.73 -21.62 8.40
N ARG A 379 -8.44 -20.93 9.50
CA ARG A 379 -9.11 -21.16 10.79
C ARG A 379 -9.71 -19.87 11.33
N ALA A 380 -10.99 -19.93 11.67
CA ALA A 380 -11.75 -18.89 12.34
C ALA A 380 -11.98 -19.27 13.82
N CYS A 381 -12.05 -18.27 14.69
CA CYS A 381 -12.44 -18.42 16.10
C CYS A 381 -13.17 -17.16 16.58
N ILE A 382 -14.25 -17.32 17.36
CA ILE A 382 -14.84 -16.21 18.13
C ILE A 382 -14.12 -16.16 19.47
N VAL A 383 -13.44 -15.05 19.74
CA VAL A 383 -12.74 -14.79 21.00
C VAL A 383 -13.58 -13.83 21.83
N VAL A 384 -13.82 -14.19 23.10
CA VAL A 384 -14.59 -13.38 24.04
C VAL A 384 -13.72 -13.05 25.24
N GLN A 385 -13.67 -11.77 25.60
CA GLN A 385 -13.05 -11.30 26.83
C GLN A 385 -14.11 -10.66 27.74
N ASP A 386 -14.11 -11.06 29.02
CA ASP A 386 -14.98 -10.46 30.02
C ASP A 386 -14.43 -9.12 30.54
N ASP A 387 -15.25 -8.39 31.29
CA ASP A 387 -14.88 -7.09 31.88
C ASP A 387 -13.76 -7.21 32.93
N SER A 388 -13.48 -8.41 33.46
CA SER A 388 -12.34 -8.72 34.33
C SER A 388 -11.05 -9.09 33.56
N GLY A 389 -11.13 -9.28 32.25
CA GLY A 389 -10.02 -9.69 31.39
C GLY A 389 -9.83 -11.20 31.24
N ASN A 390 -10.71 -12.05 31.77
CA ASN A 390 -10.69 -13.48 31.45
C ASN A 390 -11.00 -13.68 29.97
N THR A 391 -10.57 -14.79 29.37
CA THR A 391 -10.76 -15.01 27.93
C THR A 391 -11.16 -16.45 27.65
N ARG A 392 -12.12 -16.62 26.73
CA ARG A 392 -12.56 -17.91 26.22
C ARG A 392 -12.85 -17.83 24.72
N TYR A 393 -13.10 -19.00 24.14
CA TYR A 393 -13.07 -19.23 22.70
C TYR A 393 -14.30 -20.05 22.26
N SER A 394 -14.74 -19.86 21.01
CA SER A 394 -15.47 -20.90 20.30
C SER A 394 -14.52 -22.06 19.95
N THR A 395 -15.06 -23.16 19.44
CA THR A 395 -14.26 -24.10 18.64
C THR A 395 -13.63 -23.39 17.43
N LEU A 396 -12.52 -23.94 16.90
CA LEU A 396 -12.04 -23.55 15.58
C LEU A 396 -12.96 -24.11 14.50
N TRP A 397 -13.15 -23.36 13.41
CA TRP A 397 -13.83 -23.84 12.20
C TRP A 397 -13.29 -23.16 10.93
N ASN A 398 -13.67 -23.63 9.75
CA ASN A 398 -13.19 -23.11 8.47
C ASN A 398 -14.28 -22.88 7.40
N LYS A 399 -15.54 -23.28 7.68
CA LYS A 399 -16.69 -23.10 6.79
C LYS A 399 -18.00 -23.21 7.57
N GLY A 400 -19.02 -22.43 7.18
CA GLY A 400 -20.36 -22.47 7.77
C GLY A 400 -20.46 -21.76 9.11
N GLU A 401 -21.53 -22.06 9.85
CA GLU A 401 -21.88 -21.33 11.09
C GLU A 401 -21.14 -21.84 12.32
N ASN A 402 -20.66 -20.91 13.14
CA ASN A 402 -20.30 -21.14 14.54
C ASN A 402 -20.86 -19.99 15.40
N SER A 403 -21.05 -20.21 16.70
CA SER A 403 -21.67 -19.23 17.59
C SER A 403 -21.16 -19.31 19.03
N ILE A 404 -21.40 -18.24 19.79
CA ILE A 404 -21.12 -18.18 21.22
C ILE A 404 -22.17 -17.33 21.94
N THR A 405 -22.76 -17.89 23.01
CA THR A 405 -23.64 -17.16 23.93
C THR A 405 -22.79 -16.42 24.96
N LEU A 406 -23.14 -15.17 25.25
CA LEU A 406 -22.43 -14.25 26.14
C LEU A 406 -23.15 -14.09 27.50
N SER A 407 -22.37 -13.86 28.55
CA SER A 407 -22.85 -13.30 29.82
C SER A 407 -23.09 -11.78 29.72
N ASN A 408 -23.57 -11.19 30.81
CA ASN A 408 -23.66 -9.74 31.00
C ASN A 408 -22.29 -9.03 31.11
N THR A 409 -21.23 -9.74 31.54
CA THR A 409 -19.86 -9.21 31.68
C THR A 409 -19.01 -9.38 30.42
N GLU A 410 -19.54 -9.99 29.36
CA GLU A 410 -18.79 -10.30 28.15
C GLU A 410 -19.11 -9.30 27.04
N ASN A 411 -18.41 -8.16 27.09
CA ASN A 411 -18.69 -7.01 26.25
C ASN A 411 -17.59 -6.74 25.19
N LYS A 412 -16.50 -7.52 25.20
CA LYS A 412 -15.45 -7.50 24.18
C LYS A 412 -15.49 -8.81 23.41
N VAL A 413 -15.90 -8.75 22.14
CA VAL A 413 -15.95 -9.91 21.24
C VAL A 413 -15.11 -9.61 20.01
N PHE A 414 -14.42 -10.63 19.51
CA PHE A 414 -13.62 -10.56 18.30
C PHE A 414 -13.87 -11.80 17.45
N LEU A 415 -13.87 -11.65 16.14
CA LEU A 415 -13.57 -12.73 15.22
C LEU A 415 -12.06 -12.66 14.92
N VAL A 416 -11.37 -13.79 15.00
CA VAL A 416 -10.04 -13.95 14.39
C VAL A 416 -10.15 -14.90 13.20
N VAL A 417 -9.40 -14.63 12.15
CA VAL A 417 -9.26 -15.51 10.98
C VAL A 417 -7.77 -15.59 10.61
N VAL A 418 -7.23 -16.79 10.44
CA VAL A 418 -5.86 -17.05 9.97
C VAL A 418 -5.89 -17.90 8.70
N ALA A 419 -5.02 -17.61 7.73
CA ALA A 419 -4.91 -18.41 6.52
C ALA A 419 -3.97 -19.61 6.73
N THR A 420 -4.49 -20.80 6.51
CA THR A 420 -3.88 -22.09 6.85
C THR A 420 -4.03 -23.06 5.67
N PRO A 421 -3.38 -22.81 4.52
CA PRO A 421 -3.53 -23.65 3.32
C PRO A 421 -3.04 -25.09 3.54
N ASP A 422 -3.46 -26.00 2.65
CA ASP A 422 -3.08 -27.42 2.68
C ASP A 422 -1.56 -27.65 2.66
N LYS A 423 -0.82 -26.74 2.01
CA LYS A 423 0.64 -26.68 2.04
C LYS A 423 1.10 -25.27 2.38
N LEU A 424 1.91 -25.15 3.42
CA LEU A 424 2.76 -23.99 3.64
C LEU A 424 3.96 -24.08 2.69
N ILE A 425 4.28 -22.96 2.03
CA ILE A 425 5.41 -22.87 1.10
C ILE A 425 6.56 -22.16 1.84
N PRO A 426 7.83 -22.62 1.76
CA PRO A 426 8.95 -21.93 2.37
C PRO A 426 9.07 -20.49 1.85
N LEU A 427 9.33 -19.56 2.76
CA LEU A 427 9.48 -18.13 2.47
C LEU A 427 10.90 -17.70 2.87
N ASP A 428 11.61 -17.06 1.95
CA ASP A 428 12.87 -16.37 2.24
C ASP A 428 12.54 -14.90 2.55
N ALA A 429 12.59 -14.52 3.83
CA ALA A 429 12.28 -13.16 4.27
C ALA A 429 13.26 -12.10 3.71
N PHE A 430 14.43 -12.53 3.20
CA PHE A 430 15.45 -11.69 2.59
C PHE A 430 15.38 -11.69 1.06
N ALA A 431 14.38 -12.33 0.45
CA ALA A 431 14.14 -12.24 -0.99
C ALA A 431 13.79 -10.80 -1.40
N ASP A 432 14.35 -10.35 -2.53
CA ASP A 432 13.82 -9.21 -3.27
C ASP A 432 12.72 -9.67 -4.25
N GLU A 433 12.05 -8.71 -4.89
CA GLU A 433 10.96 -8.98 -5.83
C GLU A 433 11.41 -9.69 -7.13
N THR A 434 12.71 -9.96 -7.31
CA THR A 434 13.20 -10.85 -8.39
C THR A 434 13.13 -12.33 -8.01
N LYS A 435 13.04 -12.64 -6.70
CA LYS A 435 13.00 -14.00 -6.14
C LYS A 435 11.62 -14.37 -5.59
N SER A 436 10.98 -13.48 -4.84
CA SER A 436 9.64 -13.70 -4.23
C SER A 436 8.70 -12.51 -4.56
N PRO A 437 8.29 -12.35 -5.84
CA PRO A 437 7.44 -11.24 -6.28
C PRO A 437 6.04 -11.25 -5.64
N PHE A 438 5.64 -10.17 -5.00
CA PHE A 438 4.35 -10.03 -4.28
C PHE A 438 3.11 -10.35 -5.11
N MET A 439 3.12 -10.05 -6.41
CA MET A 439 1.99 -10.32 -7.29
C MET A 439 1.78 -11.80 -7.67
N SER A 440 2.84 -12.62 -7.65
CA SER A 440 2.84 -13.94 -8.31
C SER A 440 3.52 -15.06 -7.53
N ALA A 441 4.24 -14.77 -6.46
CA ALA A 441 4.83 -15.78 -5.59
C ALA A 441 3.74 -16.49 -4.75
N PRO A 442 3.61 -17.82 -4.82
CA PRO A 442 2.49 -18.54 -4.20
C PRO A 442 2.55 -18.56 -2.65
N GLU A 443 3.70 -18.31 -2.05
CA GLU A 443 3.86 -18.05 -0.61
C GLU A 443 3.27 -16.68 -0.19
N LYS A 444 3.31 -15.68 -1.08
CA LYS A 444 2.72 -14.34 -0.89
C LYS A 444 1.24 -14.24 -1.36
N GLN A 445 0.61 -15.33 -1.80
CA GLN A 445 -0.80 -15.31 -2.26
C GLN A 445 -1.78 -14.96 -1.13
N LYS A 446 -2.54 -13.87 -1.31
CA LYS A 446 -3.64 -13.43 -0.44
C LYS A 446 -4.85 -14.38 -0.54
N MET A 447 -5.48 -14.68 0.60
CA MET A 447 -6.58 -15.67 0.73
C MET A 447 -7.84 -15.01 1.32
N PRO A 448 -8.67 -14.33 0.49
CA PRO A 448 -9.83 -13.58 0.96
C PRO A 448 -10.98 -14.48 1.42
N TYR A 449 -11.79 -13.96 2.34
CA TYR A 449 -12.96 -14.63 2.89
C TYR A 449 -14.12 -13.64 3.08
N GLU A 450 -15.33 -14.20 3.20
CA GLU A 450 -16.57 -13.49 3.47
C GLU A 450 -17.25 -14.08 4.72
N VAL A 451 -17.93 -13.24 5.49
CA VAL A 451 -18.69 -13.62 6.68
C VAL A 451 -20.06 -12.94 6.73
N GLN A 452 -21.08 -13.68 7.13
CA GLN A 452 -22.35 -13.14 7.59
C GLN A 452 -22.38 -13.23 9.13
N ILE A 453 -22.76 -12.15 9.79
CA ILE A 453 -22.67 -12.00 11.26
C ILE A 453 -24.07 -11.70 11.79
N THR A 454 -24.44 -12.33 12.91
CA THR A 454 -25.74 -12.15 13.57
C THR A 454 -25.54 -11.96 15.07
N GLY A 455 -26.30 -11.05 15.68
CA GLY A 455 -26.19 -10.73 17.12
C GLY A 455 -24.99 -9.84 17.48
N ALA A 456 -24.22 -9.40 16.49
CA ALA A 456 -23.20 -8.36 16.59
C ALA A 456 -23.08 -7.64 15.25
N VAL A 457 -22.36 -6.50 15.23
CA VAL A 457 -21.88 -5.83 14.02
C VAL A 457 -20.35 -5.76 14.03
N PRO A 458 -19.67 -5.74 12.87
CA PRO A 458 -18.24 -5.40 12.80
C PRO A 458 -17.96 -4.03 13.44
N TYR A 459 -16.79 -3.90 14.05
CA TYR A 459 -16.29 -2.61 14.52
C TYR A 459 -15.97 -1.68 13.34
N GLU A 460 -16.47 -0.45 13.43
CA GLU A 460 -16.15 0.67 12.54
C GLU A 460 -15.43 1.76 13.36
N ALA A 461 -14.31 2.28 12.85
CA ALA A 461 -13.46 3.20 13.59
C ALA A 461 -14.05 4.62 13.64
N VAL A 462 -14.67 4.95 14.78
CA VAL A 462 -15.27 6.27 15.06
C VAL A 462 -14.36 7.18 15.89
N ASN A 463 -14.49 8.49 15.68
CA ASN A 463 -13.64 9.52 16.27
C ASN A 463 -14.03 9.83 17.72
N SER A 464 -13.13 9.55 18.67
CA SER A 464 -13.31 9.92 20.07
C SER A 464 -12.94 11.40 20.30
N ILE A 465 -13.97 12.24 20.43
CA ILE A 465 -13.85 13.67 20.81
C ILE A 465 -14.08 13.90 22.31
N THR A 466 -14.19 12.82 23.10
CA THR A 466 -14.47 12.87 24.54
C THR A 466 -13.40 13.66 25.30
N GLY A 467 -13.81 14.71 26.01
CA GLY A 467 -12.90 15.59 26.76
C GLY A 467 -12.21 16.67 25.91
N ILE A 468 -12.49 16.75 24.60
CA ILE A 468 -11.94 17.77 23.71
C ILE A 468 -12.96 18.93 23.57
N THR A 469 -12.53 20.16 23.84
CA THR A 469 -13.38 21.35 23.65
C THR A 469 -13.30 21.85 22.20
N GLY A 470 -14.45 21.98 21.56
CA GLY A 470 -14.58 22.38 20.16
C GLY A 470 -16.02 22.72 19.77
N SER A 471 -16.23 23.05 18.50
CA SER A 471 -17.53 23.36 17.91
C SER A 471 -17.79 22.51 16.66
N LYS A 472 -18.98 22.62 16.07
CA LYS A 472 -19.28 22.01 14.77
C LYS A 472 -19.03 23.01 13.64
N HIS A 473 -18.40 22.56 12.55
CA HIS A 473 -18.12 23.39 11.39
C HIS A 473 -19.42 23.74 10.63
N PRO A 474 -19.67 25.01 10.24
CA PRO A 474 -20.92 25.40 9.57
C PRO A 474 -21.12 24.71 8.21
N ASN A 475 -20.02 24.39 7.51
CA ASN A 475 -20.07 23.60 6.27
C ASN A 475 -19.73 22.12 6.58
N GLY A 476 -20.75 21.26 6.56
CA GLY A 476 -20.67 19.81 6.76
C GLY A 476 -20.96 19.29 8.18
N GLY A 477 -20.86 20.12 9.22
CA GLY A 477 -21.25 19.75 10.58
C GLY A 477 -20.28 18.84 11.33
N GLY A 478 -19.04 18.65 10.86
CA GLY A 478 -17.96 17.92 11.54
C GLY A 478 -17.36 18.68 12.72
N PHE A 479 -16.61 17.98 13.58
CA PHE A 479 -16.07 18.57 14.81
C PHE A 479 -14.73 19.30 14.59
N VAL A 480 -14.58 20.49 15.16
CA VAL A 480 -13.35 21.29 15.12
C VAL A 480 -12.97 21.71 16.55
N GLN A 481 -11.80 21.26 17.01
CA GLN A 481 -11.25 21.65 18.31
C GLN A 481 -10.90 23.14 18.35
N ASN A 482 -11.09 23.81 19.49
CA ASN A 482 -10.86 25.25 19.66
C ASN A 482 -9.43 25.75 19.30
N THR A 483 -8.45 24.85 19.24
CA THR A 483 -7.05 25.17 18.88
C THR A 483 -6.73 24.95 17.39
N ALA A 484 -7.60 24.27 16.65
CA ALA A 484 -7.47 24.06 15.21
C ALA A 484 -8.02 25.26 14.43
N LYS A 485 -7.71 25.34 13.13
CA LYS A 485 -8.19 26.40 12.23
C LYS A 485 -8.77 25.81 10.96
N VAL A 486 -10.03 26.12 10.67
CA VAL A 486 -10.74 25.65 9.47
C VAL A 486 -11.34 26.86 8.77
N ASP A 487 -11.06 27.02 7.48
CA ASP A 487 -11.66 28.06 6.65
C ASP A 487 -13.14 27.71 6.40
N SER A 488 -14.04 28.71 6.44
CA SER A 488 -15.49 28.47 6.25
C SER A 488 -15.87 27.91 4.87
N THR A 489 -14.97 28.01 3.89
CA THR A 489 -15.09 27.44 2.55
C THR A 489 -14.70 25.96 2.47
N ALA A 490 -13.99 25.43 3.46
CA ALA A 490 -13.68 24.00 3.57
C ALA A 490 -14.94 23.23 4.00
N TYR A 491 -14.99 21.94 3.71
CA TYR A 491 -16.04 21.03 4.17
C TYR A 491 -15.47 20.10 5.25
N VAL A 492 -16.20 19.94 6.36
CA VAL A 492 -15.89 18.94 7.39
C VAL A 492 -17.17 18.16 7.66
N GLY A 493 -17.23 16.91 7.19
CA GLY A 493 -18.41 16.04 7.27
C GLY A 493 -18.78 15.63 8.70
N PRO A 494 -20.02 15.18 8.95
CA PRO A 494 -20.61 15.16 10.29
C PRO A 494 -19.87 14.31 11.32
N ASN A 495 -19.19 13.24 10.88
CA ASN A 495 -18.41 12.32 11.73
C ASN A 495 -16.89 12.59 11.71
N ALA A 496 -16.42 13.47 10.82
CA ALA A 496 -15.02 13.85 10.70
C ALA A 496 -14.58 14.82 11.81
N ALA A 497 -13.27 14.86 12.09
CA ALA A 497 -12.71 15.66 13.17
C ALA A 497 -11.40 16.40 12.78
N VAL A 498 -11.32 17.68 13.13
CA VAL A 498 -10.10 18.50 13.04
C VAL A 498 -9.64 18.87 14.45
N LEU A 499 -8.44 18.42 14.83
CA LEU A 499 -7.95 18.37 16.21
C LEU A 499 -6.54 18.98 16.36
N GLY A 500 -6.11 19.23 17.60
CA GLY A 500 -4.82 19.84 17.89
C GLY A 500 -4.72 21.26 17.34
N SER A 501 -3.61 21.59 16.69
CA SER A 501 -3.31 22.86 16.01
C SER A 501 -3.47 22.76 14.48
N ALA A 502 -4.17 21.73 13.98
CA ALA A 502 -4.29 21.44 12.57
C ALA A 502 -5.01 22.54 11.78
N LYS A 503 -4.72 22.61 10.48
CA LYS A 503 -5.27 23.61 9.55
C LYS A 503 -5.98 22.93 8.38
N VAL A 504 -7.19 23.35 8.06
CA VAL A 504 -7.93 22.92 6.86
C VAL A 504 -8.37 24.15 6.10
N GLN A 505 -7.92 24.30 4.86
CA GLN A 505 -7.93 25.58 4.15
C GLN A 505 -8.51 25.51 2.73
N GLY A 506 -9.00 26.64 2.21
CA GLY A 506 -9.54 26.73 0.86
C GLY A 506 -10.82 25.90 0.68
N LYS A 507 -10.85 24.99 -0.31
CA LYS A 507 -11.98 24.11 -0.62
C LYS A 507 -11.74 22.65 -0.18
N ALA A 508 -10.78 22.42 0.71
CA ALA A 508 -10.48 21.08 1.21
C ALA A 508 -11.72 20.40 1.83
N ARG A 509 -11.85 19.09 1.60
CA ARG A 509 -12.97 18.26 2.08
C ARG A 509 -12.44 17.21 3.05
N ILE A 510 -12.84 17.28 4.32
CA ILE A 510 -12.61 16.22 5.31
C ILE A 510 -13.93 15.48 5.50
N GLU A 511 -13.99 14.20 5.17
CA GLU A 511 -15.23 13.46 4.96
C GLU A 511 -15.28 12.17 5.76
N ASP A 512 -16.45 11.52 5.77
CA ASP A 512 -16.68 10.26 6.49
C ASP A 512 -16.22 10.33 7.96
N TYR A 513 -15.29 9.46 8.38
CA TYR A 513 -14.68 9.41 9.71
C TYR A 513 -13.23 9.95 9.72
N ALA A 514 -12.80 10.69 8.71
CA ALA A 514 -11.41 11.16 8.61
C ALA A 514 -11.00 12.10 9.77
N VAL A 515 -9.70 12.07 10.12
CA VAL A 515 -9.10 12.88 11.17
C VAL A 515 -7.91 13.67 10.64
N VAL A 516 -7.91 14.99 10.88
CA VAL A 516 -6.74 15.85 10.70
C VAL A 516 -6.31 16.37 12.07
N LYS A 517 -5.07 16.11 12.50
CA LYS A 517 -4.60 16.43 13.85
C LYS A 517 -3.12 16.83 13.93
N GLY A 518 -2.67 17.21 15.13
CA GLY A 518 -1.31 17.69 15.36
C GLY A 518 -1.15 19.12 14.84
N ASN A 519 -0.17 19.36 13.99
CA ASN A 519 0.07 20.59 13.24
C ASN A 519 -0.22 20.43 11.73
N ALA A 520 -0.83 19.31 11.32
CA ALA A 520 -1.05 18.96 9.92
C ALA A 520 -1.87 20.02 9.15
N VAL A 521 -1.62 20.10 7.83
CA VAL A 521 -2.25 21.07 6.93
C VAL A 521 -2.92 20.36 5.78
N VAL A 522 -4.22 20.60 5.57
CA VAL A 522 -4.97 20.19 4.38
C VAL A 522 -5.45 21.44 3.64
N SER A 523 -5.29 21.50 2.31
CA SER A 523 -5.53 22.72 1.54
C SER A 523 -5.88 22.46 0.07
N GLY A 524 -6.22 23.51 -0.67
CA GLY A 524 -6.59 23.40 -2.09
C GLY A 524 -8.02 22.87 -2.27
N ASN A 525 -8.17 21.84 -3.11
CA ASN A 525 -9.36 21.02 -3.29
C ASN A 525 -9.19 19.61 -2.66
N ALA A 526 -8.13 19.38 -1.88
CA ALA A 526 -7.76 18.06 -1.39
C ALA A 526 -8.88 17.37 -0.59
N ILE A 527 -9.00 16.05 -0.76
CA ILE A 527 -10.03 15.23 -0.12
C ILE A 527 -9.35 14.26 0.86
N VAL A 528 -9.80 14.29 2.11
CA VAL A 528 -9.43 13.32 3.14
C VAL A 528 -10.70 12.61 3.59
N SER A 529 -10.86 11.32 3.27
CA SER A 529 -12.13 10.59 3.46
C SER A 529 -11.94 9.20 4.11
N GLY A 530 -13.02 8.43 4.22
CA GLY A 530 -13.03 7.14 4.94
C GLY A 530 -12.61 7.28 6.40
N HIS A 531 -11.63 6.49 6.82
CA HIS A 531 -11.01 6.52 8.15
C HIS A 531 -9.56 7.04 8.08
N ALA A 532 -9.23 7.88 7.08
CA ALA A 532 -7.88 8.40 6.92
C ALA A 532 -7.41 9.28 8.08
N ILE A 533 -6.15 9.13 8.49
CA ILE A 533 -5.53 9.86 9.60
C ILE A 533 -4.36 10.70 9.11
N ILE A 534 -4.53 12.03 9.09
CA ILE A 534 -3.45 13.00 8.84
C ILE A 534 -2.97 13.56 10.17
N LYS A 535 -1.68 13.43 10.49
CA LYS A 535 -1.12 13.78 11.81
C LYS A 535 0.27 14.43 11.74
N ASP A 536 0.78 14.79 12.91
CA ASP A 536 2.08 15.41 13.14
C ASP A 536 2.24 16.73 12.37
N SER A 537 3.05 16.79 11.32
CA SER A 537 3.27 17.99 10.47
C SER A 537 3.00 17.69 8.98
N ALA A 538 2.21 16.64 8.68
CA ALA A 538 1.93 16.22 7.31
C ALA A 538 1.13 17.29 6.52
N ILE A 539 1.40 17.39 5.22
CA ILE A 539 0.81 18.38 4.31
C ILE A 539 0.09 17.69 3.16
N VAL A 540 -1.22 17.94 3.03
CA VAL A 540 -2.05 17.52 1.89
C VAL A 540 -2.54 18.77 1.15
N LYS A 541 -2.36 18.84 -0.16
CA LYS A 541 -2.71 20.03 -0.95
C LYS A 541 -3.14 19.71 -2.38
N ASP A 542 -3.42 20.76 -3.15
CA ASP A 542 -3.85 20.72 -4.54
C ASP A 542 -5.14 19.89 -4.70
N ASN A 543 -5.13 18.78 -5.45
CA ASN A 543 -6.26 17.85 -5.60
C ASN A 543 -5.98 16.47 -4.96
N ALA A 544 -5.00 16.39 -4.04
CA ALA A 544 -4.58 15.11 -3.47
C ALA A 544 -5.71 14.43 -2.66
N LYS A 545 -5.73 13.10 -2.70
CA LYS A 545 -6.78 12.23 -2.16
C LYS A 545 -6.20 11.23 -1.17
N ILE A 546 -6.54 11.35 0.12
CA ILE A 546 -6.09 10.45 1.21
C ILE A 546 -7.31 9.78 1.84
N ARG A 547 -7.42 8.44 1.82
CA ARG A 547 -8.70 7.79 2.18
C ARG A 547 -8.60 6.36 2.69
N ASP A 548 -9.74 5.70 2.79
CA ASP A 548 -9.92 4.31 3.22
C ASP A 548 -9.38 4.13 4.64
N PHE A 549 -8.23 3.49 4.83
CA PHE A 549 -7.53 3.39 6.12
C PHE A 549 -6.12 4.01 6.08
N ALA A 550 -5.83 4.84 5.09
CA ALA A 550 -4.54 5.49 4.89
C ALA A 550 -4.10 6.34 6.09
N VAL A 551 -2.80 6.33 6.37
CA VAL A 551 -2.19 7.13 7.45
C VAL A 551 -1.06 7.97 6.89
N MET A 552 -1.08 9.27 7.21
CA MET A 552 -0.07 10.23 6.78
C MET A 552 0.49 10.99 7.98
N MET A 553 1.80 10.91 8.20
CA MET A 553 2.44 11.34 9.45
C MET A 553 3.88 11.89 9.27
N GLY A 554 4.51 12.34 10.36
CA GLY A 554 5.79 13.03 10.29
C GLY A 554 5.69 14.37 9.53
N ASN A 555 6.58 14.61 8.58
CA ASN A 555 6.59 15.77 7.68
C ASN A 555 6.35 15.35 6.22
N ALA A 556 5.53 14.30 6.00
CA ALA A 556 5.18 13.83 4.66
C ALA A 556 4.38 14.89 3.87
N GLU A 557 4.45 14.84 2.53
CA GLU A 557 3.75 15.75 1.63
C GLU A 557 2.97 14.98 0.54
N ALA A 558 1.74 15.40 0.25
CA ALA A 558 0.88 14.85 -0.78
C ALA A 558 0.28 15.99 -1.63
N SER A 559 0.52 16.00 -2.94
CA SER A 559 0.17 17.13 -3.80
C SER A 559 -0.09 16.74 -5.27
N GLY A 560 -0.47 17.72 -6.11
CA GLY A 560 -1.00 17.44 -7.44
C GLY A 560 -2.32 16.69 -7.36
N ASN A 561 -2.41 15.54 -8.01
CA ASN A 561 -3.52 14.58 -7.96
C ASN A 561 -3.15 13.31 -7.16
N ALA A 562 -2.11 13.37 -6.31
CA ALA A 562 -1.58 12.21 -5.57
C ALA A 562 -2.66 11.44 -4.78
N ARG A 563 -2.56 10.11 -4.76
CA ARG A 563 -3.51 9.21 -4.10
C ARG A 563 -2.81 8.40 -3.02
N VAL A 564 -3.34 8.41 -1.80
CA VAL A 564 -2.96 7.48 -0.73
C VAL A 564 -4.21 6.75 -0.25
N LEU A 565 -4.26 5.45 -0.50
CA LEU A 565 -5.47 4.62 -0.48
C LEU A 565 -5.29 3.37 0.39
N GLU A 566 -6.36 2.60 0.53
CA GLU A 566 -6.38 1.28 1.17
C GLU A 566 -5.79 1.37 2.59
N SER A 567 -4.74 0.60 2.91
CA SER A 567 -4.07 0.63 4.23
C SER A 567 -2.66 1.24 4.18
N ALA A 568 -2.35 2.09 3.18
CA ALA A 568 -1.02 2.65 3.01
C ALA A 568 -0.62 3.64 4.11
N THR A 569 0.65 3.60 4.51
CA THR A 569 1.25 4.53 5.49
C THR A 569 2.36 5.36 4.83
N VAL A 570 2.22 6.68 4.85
CA VAL A 570 3.22 7.63 4.34
C VAL A 570 3.78 8.43 5.51
N LYS A 571 5.11 8.40 5.71
CA LYS A 571 5.75 8.93 6.94
C LYS A 571 7.07 9.67 6.69
N GLU A 572 7.64 10.17 7.78
CA GLU A 572 8.96 10.83 7.87
C GLU A 572 9.06 12.13 7.06
N LYS A 573 9.48 12.06 5.79
CA LYS A 573 9.56 13.19 4.85
C LYS A 573 9.11 12.80 3.43
N ARG A 574 8.47 11.65 3.27
CA ARG A 574 8.11 11.08 1.97
C ARG A 574 7.16 12.01 1.21
N LYS A 575 7.38 12.14 -0.10
CA LYS A 575 6.51 12.93 -0.98
C LYS A 575 5.70 12.04 -1.93
N ILE A 576 4.42 12.31 -2.07
CA ILE A 576 3.56 11.75 -3.12
C ILE A 576 3.07 12.92 -3.99
N THR A 577 3.40 12.92 -5.28
CA THR A 577 3.26 14.10 -6.15
C THR A 577 2.79 13.71 -7.55
N ASP A 578 2.38 14.69 -8.36
CA ASP A 578 1.77 14.51 -9.68
C ASP A 578 0.56 13.57 -9.63
N ASN A 579 0.60 12.37 -10.22
CA ASN A 579 -0.44 11.34 -10.11
C ASN A 579 0.07 10.10 -9.34
N GLY A 580 1.09 10.28 -8.50
CA GLY A 580 1.71 9.22 -7.72
C GLY A 580 0.73 8.55 -6.75
N VAL A 581 0.88 7.25 -6.56
CA VAL A 581 -0.05 6.41 -5.78
C VAL A 581 0.69 5.64 -4.69
N ALA A 582 0.13 5.60 -3.47
CA ALA A 582 0.50 4.65 -2.43
C ALA A 582 -0.75 3.90 -1.94
N LYS A 583 -0.75 2.57 -2.04
CA LYS A 583 -1.90 1.70 -1.68
C LYS A 583 -1.45 0.37 -1.10
N GLY A 584 -2.34 -0.62 -0.98
CA GLY A 584 -2.06 -1.89 -0.32
C GLY A 584 -1.76 -1.71 1.17
N MET A 585 -0.73 -2.39 1.65
CA MET A 585 -0.15 -2.20 2.98
C MET A 585 1.23 -1.51 2.88
N ALA A 586 1.45 -0.69 1.85
CA ALA A 586 2.73 -0.03 1.59
C ALA A 586 3.13 0.93 2.74
N ILE A 587 4.41 0.96 3.08
CA ILE A 587 5.00 1.86 4.07
C ILE A 587 6.03 2.73 3.35
N ALA A 588 5.60 3.90 2.88
CA ALA A 588 6.43 4.84 2.14
C ALA A 588 7.17 5.79 3.12
N ALA A 589 8.47 5.62 3.23
CA ALA A 589 9.33 6.25 4.24
C ALA A 589 10.57 6.94 3.63
N GLY A 590 11.40 7.59 4.46
CA GLY A 590 12.56 8.38 4.03
C GLY A 590 12.19 9.75 3.44
N GLU A 591 13.09 10.30 2.62
CA GLU A 591 12.94 11.62 1.96
C GLU A 591 12.54 11.53 0.47
N ALA A 592 12.41 10.31 -0.06
CA ALA A 592 12.16 10.04 -1.47
C ALA A 592 10.72 10.39 -1.91
N SER A 593 10.54 10.48 -3.23
CA SER A 593 9.26 10.78 -3.88
C SER A 593 8.61 9.58 -4.56
N ILE A 594 7.28 9.64 -4.69
CA ILE A 594 6.45 8.82 -5.59
C ILE A 594 5.71 9.83 -6.46
N THR A 595 6.12 9.95 -7.72
CA THR A 595 5.80 11.10 -8.59
C THR A 595 5.45 10.61 -10.01
N GLY A 596 5.08 11.51 -10.92
CA GLY A 596 4.68 11.20 -12.28
C GLY A 596 3.43 10.33 -12.33
N GLU A 597 3.65 9.04 -12.61
CA GLU A 597 2.64 7.98 -12.62
C GLU A 597 3.20 6.72 -11.91
N GLY A 598 4.04 6.93 -10.89
CA GLY A 598 4.61 5.89 -10.05
C GLY A 598 3.65 5.41 -8.96
N MET A 599 3.61 4.10 -8.72
CA MET A 599 2.79 3.48 -7.67
C MET A 599 3.63 2.61 -6.74
N VAL A 600 3.31 2.65 -5.44
CA VAL A 600 3.75 1.67 -4.45
C VAL A 600 2.52 0.94 -3.87
N ASP A 601 2.63 -0.38 -3.74
CA ASP A 601 1.49 -1.26 -3.47
C ASP A 601 1.94 -2.47 -2.62
N GLY A 602 0.99 -3.28 -2.13
CA GLY A 602 1.26 -4.55 -1.45
C GLY A 602 2.12 -4.41 -0.19
N ASP A 603 3.26 -5.09 -0.17
CA ASP A 603 4.23 -5.12 0.93
C ASP A 603 5.36 -4.07 0.81
N TYR A 604 5.26 -3.09 -0.12
CA TYR A 604 6.31 -2.10 -0.37
C TYR A 604 6.83 -1.40 0.90
N ILE A 605 8.14 -1.37 1.10
CA ILE A 605 8.82 -0.62 2.17
C ILE A 605 10.27 -0.29 1.78
N ASP A 606 10.44 0.64 0.84
CA ASP A 606 11.76 1.06 0.35
C ASP A 606 11.91 2.59 0.32
N SER A 607 13.17 3.05 0.31
CA SER A 607 13.60 4.45 0.29
C SER A 607 13.89 5.00 -1.13
N THR A 608 13.66 4.21 -2.18
CA THR A 608 13.88 4.62 -3.58
C THR A 608 12.78 5.53 -4.14
N ASN A 609 13.15 6.48 -5.01
CA ASN A 609 12.19 7.31 -5.77
C ASN A 609 11.46 6.48 -6.82
N ILE A 610 10.13 6.57 -6.93
CA ILE A 610 9.32 5.90 -7.97
C ILE A 610 8.67 6.96 -8.87
N THR A 611 8.90 6.90 -10.18
CA THR A 611 8.44 7.92 -11.15
C THR A 611 7.40 7.44 -12.16
N LYS A 612 7.32 6.12 -12.36
CA LYS A 612 6.40 5.41 -13.25
C LYS A 612 6.37 3.93 -12.89
N GLY A 613 5.31 3.22 -13.27
CA GLY A 613 5.18 1.78 -13.00
C GLY A 613 4.92 1.49 -11.51
N VAL A 614 5.02 0.21 -11.14
CA VAL A 614 4.57 -0.28 -9.82
C VAL A 614 5.71 -0.96 -9.07
N ALA A 615 5.89 -0.60 -7.80
CA ALA A 615 6.87 -1.20 -6.90
C ALA A 615 6.20 -1.92 -5.71
N PHE A 616 6.81 -3.03 -5.32
CA PHE A 616 6.48 -3.90 -4.19
C PHE A 616 7.76 -4.18 -3.38
N GLY A 617 7.67 -4.93 -2.29
CA GLY A 617 8.83 -5.42 -1.54
C GLY A 617 9.65 -4.35 -0.79
N TRP A 618 10.70 -4.82 -0.13
CA TRP A 618 11.45 -4.05 0.88
C TRP A 618 12.82 -3.54 0.40
N THR A 619 13.23 -3.87 -0.83
CA THR A 619 14.46 -3.38 -1.45
C THR A 619 14.28 -3.20 -2.96
N ARG A 620 15.07 -2.29 -3.56
CA ARG A 620 15.23 -2.12 -5.01
C ARG A 620 13.92 -1.81 -5.76
N GLY A 621 12.99 -1.10 -5.12
CA GLY A 621 11.67 -0.81 -5.68
C GLY A 621 11.70 -0.11 -7.03
N GLN A 622 12.62 0.85 -7.23
CA GLN A 622 12.79 1.54 -8.52
C GLN A 622 13.42 0.65 -9.60
N ASP A 623 14.32 -0.27 -9.28
CA ASP A 623 14.84 -1.26 -10.25
C ASP A 623 13.68 -2.14 -10.72
N TYR A 624 12.88 -2.63 -9.77
CA TYR A 624 11.73 -3.48 -10.06
C TYR A 624 10.70 -2.77 -10.94
N ALA A 625 10.28 -1.56 -10.57
CA ALA A 625 9.34 -0.76 -11.34
C ALA A 625 9.87 -0.42 -12.75
N SER A 626 11.19 -0.22 -12.89
CA SER A 626 11.85 0.00 -14.18
C SER A 626 11.98 -1.27 -15.02
N SER A 627 12.05 -2.45 -14.39
CA SER A 627 12.21 -3.73 -15.08
C SER A 627 10.93 -4.24 -15.75
N ARG A 628 9.76 -3.71 -15.35
CA ARG A 628 8.45 -4.17 -15.81
C ARG A 628 7.87 -3.32 -16.95
N PRO A 629 7.04 -3.91 -17.84
CA PRO A 629 6.26 -3.14 -18.80
C PRO A 629 5.38 -2.10 -18.08
N TYR A 630 5.26 -0.92 -18.67
CA TYR A 630 4.49 0.20 -18.15
C TYR A 630 3.58 0.75 -19.26
N THR A 631 2.30 0.84 -18.96
CA THR A 631 1.29 1.48 -19.83
C THR A 631 0.90 2.81 -19.21
N PRO A 632 1.15 3.97 -19.87
CA PRO A 632 0.74 5.27 -19.36
C PRO A 632 -0.75 5.34 -19.07
N SER A 633 -1.13 6.11 -18.05
CA SER A 633 -2.51 6.33 -17.59
C SER A 633 -3.25 5.12 -17.05
N LEU A 634 -2.73 3.88 -17.15
CA LEU A 634 -3.46 2.68 -16.75
C LEU A 634 -3.53 2.58 -15.21
N TYR A 635 -4.75 2.50 -14.67
CA TYR A 635 -5.02 2.36 -13.25
C TYR A 635 -5.21 0.89 -12.84
N ALA A 636 -5.96 0.12 -13.63
CA ALA A 636 -6.14 -1.33 -13.45
C ALA A 636 -6.37 -2.01 -14.81
N GLY A 637 -5.81 -3.20 -15.01
CA GLY A 637 -5.96 -3.96 -16.26
C GLY A 637 -6.26 -5.43 -16.04
N TYR A 638 -7.47 -5.86 -16.41
CA TYR A 638 -7.93 -7.25 -16.31
C TYR A 638 -7.83 -7.92 -17.68
N GLU A 639 -6.81 -8.76 -17.86
CA GLU A 639 -6.54 -9.50 -19.12
C GLU A 639 -6.75 -11.01 -18.97
N PHE A 640 -7.19 -11.45 -17.78
CA PHE A 640 -7.46 -12.83 -17.37
C PHE A 640 -6.46 -13.91 -17.86
N GLY A 641 -5.22 -13.56 -18.21
CA GLY A 641 -4.21 -14.44 -18.82
C GLY A 641 -3.74 -15.63 -17.96
N THR A 642 -4.26 -15.76 -16.74
CA THR A 642 -4.08 -16.92 -15.86
C THR A 642 -5.42 -17.26 -15.22
N SER A 643 -5.84 -18.52 -15.32
CA SER A 643 -7.07 -19.02 -14.69
C SER A 643 -7.08 -18.81 -13.17
N SER A 644 -8.23 -18.45 -12.62
CA SER A 644 -8.49 -18.43 -11.18
C SER A 644 -9.98 -18.54 -10.90
N SER A 645 -10.37 -19.29 -9.86
CA SER A 645 -11.73 -19.30 -9.31
C SER A 645 -12.05 -18.07 -8.45
N VAL A 646 -11.03 -17.28 -8.06
CA VAL A 646 -11.16 -16.19 -7.08
C VAL A 646 -10.88 -14.83 -7.70
N PHE A 647 -9.79 -14.69 -8.47
CA PHE A 647 -9.27 -13.38 -8.86
C PHE A 647 -9.36 -13.09 -10.36
N ALA A 648 -10.06 -12.01 -10.72
CA ALA A 648 -9.77 -11.26 -11.94
C ALA A 648 -8.51 -10.43 -11.66
N ARG A 649 -7.35 -10.96 -12.06
CA ARG A 649 -6.06 -10.37 -11.72
C ARG A 649 -5.83 -9.06 -12.48
N ASP A 650 -5.29 -8.09 -11.76
CA ASP A 650 -4.77 -6.82 -12.29
C ASP A 650 -3.34 -7.03 -12.81
N LYS A 651 -3.01 -6.43 -13.94
CA LYS A 651 -1.76 -6.63 -14.70
C LYS A 651 -0.52 -6.09 -14.00
N TYR A 652 -0.64 -4.95 -13.31
CA TYR A 652 0.51 -4.22 -12.74
C TYR A 652 0.40 -3.94 -11.25
N GLY A 653 -0.79 -3.69 -10.71
CA GLY A 653 -1.06 -3.57 -9.27
C GLY A 653 -1.71 -4.83 -8.71
N VAL A 654 -2.11 -4.79 -7.43
CA VAL A 654 -2.99 -5.81 -6.83
C VAL A 654 -4.44 -5.36 -6.69
N THR A 655 -4.92 -4.53 -7.62
CA THR A 655 -6.33 -4.06 -7.73
C THR A 655 -7.25 -5.15 -8.28
N HIS A 656 -7.10 -6.39 -7.80
CA HIS A 656 -7.77 -7.57 -8.33
C HIS A 656 -9.28 -7.54 -8.07
N GLY A 657 -10.08 -7.90 -9.07
CA GLY A 657 -11.50 -8.17 -8.90
C GLY A 657 -11.77 -9.57 -8.34
N ILE A 658 -12.93 -9.77 -7.72
CA ILE A 658 -13.40 -11.06 -7.19
C ILE A 658 -14.39 -11.69 -8.18
N ILE A 659 -14.07 -12.90 -8.64
CA ILE A 659 -14.89 -13.68 -9.57
C ILE A 659 -16.07 -14.34 -8.83
N ARG A 660 -17.23 -14.41 -9.49
CA ARG A 660 -18.46 -15.07 -9.00
C ARG A 660 -18.99 -16.09 -10.01
N GLY A 661 -19.61 -17.16 -9.51
CA GLY A 661 -20.32 -18.17 -10.32
C GLY A 661 -19.44 -19.20 -11.06
N ASN A 662 -18.12 -19.21 -10.82
CA ASN A 662 -17.15 -20.09 -11.51
C ASN A 662 -17.30 -20.05 -13.06
N PRO A 663 -17.08 -18.89 -13.69
CA PRO A 663 -17.08 -18.74 -15.16
C PRO A 663 -16.10 -19.70 -15.82
N LEU A 664 -16.42 -20.09 -17.05
CA LEU A 664 -15.50 -20.86 -17.87
C LEU A 664 -14.33 -19.95 -18.30
N TRP A 665 -13.12 -20.50 -18.27
CA TRP A 665 -11.91 -19.81 -18.67
C TRP A 665 -11.23 -20.57 -19.82
N SER A 666 -10.78 -19.83 -20.83
CA SER A 666 -10.03 -20.37 -21.97
C SER A 666 -8.70 -19.64 -22.13
N ALA A 667 -7.61 -20.40 -22.23
CA ALA A 667 -6.26 -19.85 -22.46
C ALA A 667 -6.18 -19.05 -23.76
N SER A 668 -6.81 -19.54 -24.83
CA SER A 668 -7.03 -18.81 -26.08
C SER A 668 -8.21 -19.38 -26.88
N SER A 669 -8.84 -18.52 -27.69
CA SER A 669 -9.85 -18.89 -28.69
C SER A 669 -10.02 -17.72 -29.67
N GLU A 670 -10.40 -17.97 -30.93
CA GLU A 670 -10.83 -16.93 -31.89
C GLU A 670 -9.81 -15.80 -32.19
N GLY A 671 -8.54 -15.94 -31.76
CA GLY A 671 -7.50 -14.90 -31.84
C GLY A 671 -7.23 -14.16 -30.53
N HIS A 672 -8.06 -14.40 -29.51
CA HIS A 672 -8.05 -13.81 -28.17
C HIS A 672 -7.38 -14.75 -27.14
N SER A 673 -6.97 -14.25 -25.97
CA SER A 673 -6.14 -14.96 -25.00
C SER A 673 -6.31 -14.49 -23.56
N GLY A 674 -6.71 -15.40 -22.66
CA GLY A 674 -7.17 -15.03 -21.32
C GLY A 674 -8.66 -14.69 -21.33
N ILE A 675 -9.48 -15.62 -21.79
CA ILE A 675 -10.90 -15.36 -22.04
C ILE A 675 -11.73 -15.81 -20.85
N LEU A 676 -12.52 -14.89 -20.28
CA LEU A 676 -13.52 -15.15 -19.24
C LEU A 676 -14.93 -15.20 -19.85
N GLN A 677 -15.57 -16.37 -19.84
CA GLN A 677 -16.92 -16.58 -20.36
C GLN A 677 -17.96 -16.51 -19.24
N LEU A 678 -18.89 -15.56 -19.35
CA LEU A 678 -20.02 -15.36 -18.43
C LEU A 678 -21.32 -15.96 -19.01
N ASN A 679 -22.06 -16.70 -18.18
CA ASN A 679 -23.27 -17.43 -18.57
C ASN A 679 -24.56 -16.60 -18.68
N GLY A 680 -24.59 -15.37 -18.17
CA GLY A 680 -25.81 -14.55 -18.09
C GLY A 680 -26.82 -14.95 -17.00
N ASP A 681 -26.46 -15.85 -16.08
CA ASP A 681 -27.32 -16.39 -15.01
C ASP A 681 -26.77 -16.10 -13.61
N ASN A 682 -25.49 -16.40 -13.36
CA ASN A 682 -24.88 -16.25 -12.03
C ASN A 682 -23.39 -15.85 -12.03
N GLN A 683 -22.81 -15.57 -13.20
CA GLN A 683 -21.38 -15.27 -13.38
C GLN A 683 -21.12 -13.78 -13.67
N TYR A 684 -20.19 -13.19 -12.92
CA TYR A 684 -19.77 -11.79 -13.01
C TYR A 684 -18.47 -11.58 -12.20
N VAL A 685 -17.88 -10.39 -12.30
CA VAL A 685 -16.73 -9.97 -11.48
C VAL A 685 -17.12 -8.76 -10.63
N VAL A 686 -16.74 -8.77 -9.35
CA VAL A 686 -16.83 -7.62 -8.43
C VAL A 686 -15.50 -6.90 -8.41
N LEU A 687 -15.48 -5.61 -8.73
CA LEU A 687 -14.26 -4.78 -8.71
C LEU A 687 -14.12 -4.02 -7.40
N GLU A 688 -12.94 -3.45 -7.20
CA GLU A 688 -12.59 -2.62 -6.05
C GLU A 688 -13.24 -1.22 -6.16
N ASN A 689 -13.43 -0.50 -5.03
CA ASN A 689 -14.06 0.82 -5.01
C ASN A 689 -13.26 1.87 -5.79
N SER A 690 -11.91 1.83 -5.70
CA SER A 690 -11.03 2.87 -6.24
C SER A 690 -10.97 2.95 -7.77
N VAL A 691 -11.52 1.96 -8.49
CA VAL A 691 -11.56 1.92 -9.96
C VAL A 691 -12.57 2.91 -10.56
N SER A 692 -13.55 3.35 -9.79
CA SER A 692 -14.51 4.41 -10.15
C SER A 692 -14.20 5.75 -9.47
N ASP A 693 -13.12 5.83 -8.69
CA ASP A 693 -12.68 7.01 -7.95
C ASP A 693 -11.72 7.85 -8.79
N LEU A 694 -12.25 8.23 -9.94
CA LEU A 694 -11.57 8.90 -11.04
C LEU A 694 -12.44 10.06 -11.52
N LYS A 695 -11.80 11.18 -11.87
CA LYS A 695 -12.49 12.36 -12.38
C LYS A 695 -12.68 12.26 -13.88
N ASP A 696 -11.57 12.08 -14.59
CA ASP A 696 -11.50 11.69 -15.98
C ASP A 696 -11.29 10.16 -16.03
N ILE A 697 -11.91 9.45 -16.97
CA ILE A 697 -11.76 8.00 -17.11
C ILE A 697 -11.77 7.60 -18.58
N GLU A 698 -10.93 6.64 -18.93
CA GLU A 698 -11.07 5.87 -20.17
C GLU A 698 -11.17 4.38 -19.83
N ILE A 699 -12.16 3.70 -20.40
CA ILE A 699 -12.36 2.25 -20.25
C ILE A 699 -12.22 1.63 -21.64
N ARG A 700 -11.29 0.68 -21.81
CA ARG A 700 -11.19 -0.17 -23.00
C ARG A 700 -11.59 -1.60 -22.64
N ALA A 701 -12.37 -2.27 -23.48
CA ALA A 701 -12.74 -3.66 -23.27
C ALA A 701 -12.95 -4.41 -24.59
N THR A 702 -12.27 -5.55 -24.74
CA THR A 702 -12.43 -6.46 -25.87
C THR A 702 -13.39 -7.58 -25.47
N VAL A 703 -14.56 -7.65 -26.10
CA VAL A 703 -15.70 -8.46 -25.65
C VAL A 703 -16.46 -9.14 -26.79
N ARG A 704 -17.09 -10.28 -26.50
CA ARG A 704 -18.06 -10.96 -27.38
C ARG A 704 -19.40 -11.03 -26.66
N TRP A 705 -20.47 -10.53 -27.26
CA TRP A 705 -21.82 -10.63 -26.67
C TRP A 705 -22.59 -11.80 -27.27
N ASP A 706 -23.02 -12.76 -26.45
CA ASP A 706 -23.67 -14.00 -26.90
C ASP A 706 -25.21 -13.91 -26.88
N GLY A 707 -25.72 -12.68 -27.05
CA GLY A 707 -27.15 -12.33 -27.16
C GLY A 707 -27.92 -12.42 -25.85
N GLY A 708 -29.26 -12.48 -25.95
CA GLY A 708 -30.17 -12.67 -24.81
C GLY A 708 -31.12 -11.50 -24.60
N THR A 709 -31.48 -11.24 -23.34
CA THR A 709 -32.36 -10.13 -22.94
C THR A 709 -31.70 -8.76 -23.16
N ALA A 710 -32.53 -7.73 -23.33
CA ALA A 710 -32.10 -6.34 -23.33
C ALA A 710 -31.56 -5.90 -21.95
N ASN A 711 -30.85 -4.78 -21.91
CA ASN A 711 -30.30 -4.13 -20.71
C ASN A 711 -29.21 -4.89 -19.93
N GLN A 712 -28.67 -6.00 -20.45
CA GLN A 712 -27.52 -6.70 -19.84
C GLN A 712 -26.38 -5.72 -19.53
N ARG A 713 -25.89 -5.66 -18.29
CA ARG A 713 -24.82 -4.72 -17.93
C ARG A 713 -23.46 -5.34 -18.21
N LEU A 714 -22.73 -4.85 -19.22
CA LEU A 714 -21.35 -5.28 -19.49
C LEU A 714 -20.41 -4.81 -18.36
N PHE A 715 -20.57 -3.57 -17.92
CA PHE A 715 -20.05 -3.10 -16.65
C PHE A 715 -21.05 -2.16 -15.99
N ASN A 716 -20.90 -1.98 -14.68
CA ASN A 716 -21.63 -1.00 -13.88
C ASN A 716 -20.69 -0.47 -12.80
N PHE A 717 -20.55 0.84 -12.63
CA PHE A 717 -19.89 1.47 -11.46
C PHE A 717 -20.86 2.37 -10.70
N GLY A 718 -20.52 2.70 -9.45
CA GLY A 718 -21.30 3.60 -8.58
C GLY A 718 -22.07 2.87 -7.47
N SER A 719 -22.76 3.63 -6.62
CA SER A 719 -23.28 3.17 -5.31
C SER A 719 -24.75 2.79 -5.25
N SER A 720 -25.64 3.32 -6.11
CA SER A 720 -27.10 3.09 -5.99
C SER A 720 -27.88 3.29 -7.29
N GLN A 721 -29.19 3.02 -7.29
CA GLN A 721 -30.09 3.34 -8.42
C GLN A 721 -30.12 4.82 -8.81
N ASP A 722 -29.62 5.71 -7.94
CA ASP A 722 -29.55 7.15 -8.16
C ASP A 722 -28.10 7.63 -8.34
N LYS A 723 -27.12 6.72 -8.28
CA LYS A 723 -25.68 7.00 -8.44
C LYS A 723 -25.01 5.84 -9.17
N TYR A 724 -24.97 5.91 -10.49
CA TYR A 724 -24.36 4.85 -11.31
C TYR A 724 -23.80 5.36 -12.64
N MET A 725 -22.95 4.54 -13.25
CA MET A 725 -22.68 4.55 -14.69
C MET A 725 -22.63 3.10 -15.22
N TYR A 726 -23.17 2.83 -16.40
CA TYR A 726 -23.10 1.51 -17.02
C TYR A 726 -23.01 1.58 -18.55
N LEU A 727 -22.56 0.46 -19.15
CA LEU A 727 -22.69 0.20 -20.59
C LEU A 727 -23.48 -1.11 -20.81
N THR A 728 -24.43 -1.09 -21.75
CA THR A 728 -25.18 -2.28 -22.18
C THR A 728 -24.98 -2.54 -23.68
N PRO A 729 -24.79 -3.80 -24.12
CA PRO A 729 -24.58 -4.14 -25.53
C PRO A 729 -25.87 -4.05 -26.36
N SER A 730 -27.02 -4.05 -25.70
CA SER A 730 -28.33 -3.79 -26.29
C SER A 730 -29.28 -3.26 -25.21
N ASP A 731 -29.81 -2.08 -25.42
CA ASP A 731 -30.94 -1.53 -24.68
C ASP A 731 -32.28 -2.14 -25.14
N GLU A 732 -33.38 -1.59 -24.65
CA GLU A 732 -34.77 -1.96 -24.98
C GLU A 732 -35.10 -1.79 -26.47
N ASN A 733 -34.36 -0.93 -27.18
CA ASN A 733 -34.57 -0.55 -28.57
C ASN A 733 -33.60 -1.25 -29.54
N GLY A 734 -32.77 -2.17 -29.04
CA GLY A 734 -31.78 -2.87 -29.85
C GLY A 734 -30.49 -2.07 -30.11
N LYS A 735 -30.06 -1.20 -29.16
CA LYS A 735 -28.92 -0.29 -29.34
C LYS A 735 -27.90 -0.36 -28.20
N VAL A 736 -26.60 -0.20 -28.50
CA VAL A 736 -25.60 0.00 -27.43
C VAL A 736 -25.91 1.32 -26.71
N LYS A 737 -26.03 1.26 -25.38
CA LYS A 737 -26.37 2.42 -24.54
C LYS A 737 -25.38 2.53 -23.37
N PHE A 738 -24.74 3.69 -23.26
CA PHE A 738 -24.09 4.17 -22.06
C PHE A 738 -25.04 5.12 -21.32
N GLU A 739 -25.04 5.05 -19.99
CA GLU A 739 -25.79 5.97 -19.13
C GLU A 739 -24.99 6.25 -17.85
N ILE A 740 -25.04 7.50 -17.39
CA ILE A 740 -24.49 7.95 -16.09
C ILE A 740 -25.52 8.83 -15.38
N ARG A 741 -25.68 8.61 -14.07
CA ARG A 741 -26.71 9.23 -13.22
C ARG A 741 -26.12 9.66 -11.88
N ASN A 742 -26.44 10.89 -11.45
CA ASN A 742 -26.23 11.37 -10.09
C ASN A 742 -27.48 12.15 -9.64
N GLY A 743 -28.28 11.52 -8.76
CA GLY A 743 -29.63 11.95 -8.43
C GLY A 743 -30.51 12.06 -9.68
N ASN A 744 -31.18 13.20 -9.84
CA ASN A 744 -32.02 13.48 -10.99
C ASN A 744 -31.25 13.87 -12.26
N ASN A 745 -29.93 14.08 -12.20
CA ASN A 745 -29.12 14.36 -13.38
C ASN A 745 -28.78 13.04 -14.07
N VAL A 746 -29.23 12.85 -15.32
CA VAL A 746 -29.00 11.65 -16.13
C VAL A 746 -28.45 12.08 -17.49
N LYS A 747 -27.38 11.42 -17.94
CA LYS A 747 -26.73 11.63 -19.24
C LYS A 747 -26.57 10.28 -19.95
N THR A 748 -26.80 10.26 -21.25
CA THR A 748 -26.76 9.04 -22.06
C THR A 748 -25.95 9.24 -23.34
N MET A 749 -25.40 8.13 -23.85
CA MET A 749 -24.86 8.03 -25.20
C MET A 749 -25.40 6.74 -25.82
N VAL A 750 -26.00 6.83 -27.00
CA VAL A 750 -26.70 5.70 -27.65
C VAL A 750 -26.22 5.55 -29.09
N ALA A 751 -25.73 4.36 -29.45
CA ALA A 751 -25.29 4.04 -30.80
C ALA A 751 -26.47 3.74 -31.74
N ASP A 752 -26.18 3.56 -33.04
CA ASP A 752 -27.22 3.24 -34.03
C ASP A 752 -27.84 1.84 -33.87
N ALA A 753 -27.06 0.87 -33.39
CA ALA A 753 -27.38 -0.55 -33.29
C ALA A 753 -26.77 -1.18 -32.03
N SER A 754 -27.14 -2.43 -31.75
CA SER A 754 -26.56 -3.27 -30.70
C SER A 754 -25.21 -3.86 -31.12
N LEU A 755 -24.52 -4.55 -30.21
CA LEU A 755 -23.34 -5.31 -30.58
C LEU A 755 -23.70 -6.50 -31.49
N PRO A 756 -22.84 -6.83 -32.48
CA PRO A 756 -23.01 -8.04 -33.29
C PRO A 756 -22.91 -9.29 -32.41
N VAL A 757 -23.99 -10.06 -32.37
CA VAL A 757 -24.09 -11.30 -31.55
C VAL A 757 -23.03 -12.31 -32.00
N GLY A 758 -22.31 -12.90 -31.03
CA GLY A 758 -21.28 -13.91 -31.27
C GLY A 758 -20.01 -13.38 -31.96
N SER A 759 -19.85 -12.06 -32.09
CA SER A 759 -18.66 -11.43 -32.70
C SER A 759 -17.89 -10.62 -31.68
N TRP A 760 -16.55 -10.64 -31.77
CA TRP A 760 -15.68 -9.82 -30.93
C TRP A 760 -15.74 -8.35 -31.32
N VAL A 761 -15.68 -7.48 -30.31
CA VAL A 761 -15.78 -6.02 -30.43
C VAL A 761 -14.79 -5.36 -29.47
N ASP A 762 -14.02 -4.40 -29.98
CA ASP A 762 -13.27 -3.46 -29.16
C ASP A 762 -14.16 -2.27 -28.78
N LEU A 763 -14.48 -2.17 -27.50
CA LEU A 763 -15.20 -1.04 -26.91
C LEU A 763 -14.22 -0.07 -26.28
N ARG A 764 -14.44 1.23 -26.48
CA ARG A 764 -13.75 2.29 -25.75
C ARG A 764 -14.75 3.36 -25.32
N LEU A 765 -14.87 3.56 -24.01
CA LEU A 765 -15.57 4.71 -23.42
C LEU A 765 -14.53 5.71 -22.92
N VAL A 766 -14.67 6.98 -23.30
CA VAL A 766 -13.89 8.11 -22.77
C VAL A 766 -14.86 9.07 -22.11
N LEU A 767 -14.58 9.48 -20.87
CA LEU A 767 -15.21 10.61 -20.19
C LEU A 767 -14.10 11.54 -19.70
N THR A 768 -14.10 12.80 -20.14
CA THR A 768 -13.14 13.81 -19.66
C THR A 768 -13.71 15.22 -19.78
N GLY A 769 -13.51 16.03 -18.73
CA GLY A 769 -14.30 17.26 -18.57
C GLY A 769 -15.81 16.96 -18.66
N ASP A 770 -16.53 17.74 -19.47
CA ASP A 770 -17.94 17.49 -19.79
C ASP A 770 -18.15 16.62 -21.06
N THR A 771 -17.09 16.08 -21.67
CA THR A 771 -17.14 15.32 -22.92
C THR A 771 -17.13 13.82 -22.68
N GLY A 772 -18.16 13.13 -23.18
CA GLY A 772 -18.19 11.68 -23.36
C GLY A 772 -18.08 11.26 -24.83
N ILE A 773 -17.32 10.19 -25.09
CA ILE A 773 -17.31 9.49 -26.39
C ILE A 773 -17.36 7.98 -26.15
N LEU A 774 -18.25 7.30 -26.88
CA LEU A 774 -18.29 5.85 -27.01
C LEU A 774 -17.82 5.45 -28.41
N TYR A 775 -16.77 4.63 -28.48
CA TYR A 775 -16.28 4.00 -29.71
C TYR A 775 -16.64 2.51 -29.75
N ILE A 776 -16.91 2.01 -30.95
CA ILE A 776 -17.09 0.60 -31.27
C ILE A 776 -16.12 0.28 -32.41
N ASN A 777 -15.23 -0.70 -32.24
CA ASN A 777 -14.17 -1.07 -33.19
C ASN A 777 -13.38 0.17 -33.67
N ASN A 778 -12.89 0.97 -32.72
CA ASN A 778 -12.18 2.24 -32.91
C ASN A 778 -12.94 3.34 -33.69
N THR A 779 -14.21 3.12 -34.04
CA THR A 779 -15.07 4.11 -34.71
C THR A 779 -15.96 4.82 -33.68
N PRO A 780 -16.03 6.16 -33.66
CA PRO A 780 -16.96 6.90 -32.80
C PRO A 780 -18.42 6.50 -33.10
N ALA A 781 -19.09 5.90 -32.13
CA ALA A 781 -20.46 5.40 -32.24
C ALA A 781 -21.49 6.33 -31.57
N ALA A 782 -21.09 7.04 -30.52
CA ALA A 782 -21.85 8.11 -29.90
C ALA A 782 -20.92 9.13 -29.21
N VAL A 783 -21.36 10.39 -29.14
CA VAL A 783 -20.62 11.53 -28.57
C VAL A 783 -21.61 12.43 -27.85
N GLN A 784 -21.24 12.95 -26.68
CA GLN A 784 -22.06 13.91 -25.92
C GLN A 784 -21.15 14.91 -25.18
N ASN A 785 -21.43 16.21 -25.31
CA ASN A 785 -20.58 17.29 -24.77
C ASN A 785 -21.21 18.03 -23.57
N ASP A 786 -22.01 17.32 -22.77
CA ASP A 786 -22.65 17.85 -21.55
C ASP A 786 -22.69 16.84 -20.38
N ILE A 787 -21.77 15.86 -20.37
CA ILE A 787 -21.65 14.86 -19.31
C ILE A 787 -20.95 15.47 -18.08
N ASN A 788 -21.66 16.38 -17.43
CA ASN A 788 -21.25 17.10 -16.23
C ASN A 788 -21.39 16.26 -14.93
N ILE A 789 -20.99 14.99 -15.00
CA ILE A 789 -21.01 14.03 -13.89
C ILE A 789 -19.69 13.25 -13.94
N ASN A 790 -18.84 13.39 -12.92
CA ASN A 790 -17.58 12.65 -12.84
C ASN A 790 -17.86 11.23 -12.29
N PRO A 791 -17.13 10.18 -12.69
CA PRO A 791 -17.26 8.84 -12.10
C PRO A 791 -17.12 8.84 -10.58
N GLU A 792 -16.24 9.69 -10.03
CA GLU A 792 -16.03 9.81 -8.59
C GLU A 792 -17.24 10.35 -7.81
N ASP A 793 -18.14 11.10 -8.45
CA ASP A 793 -19.37 11.60 -7.83
C ASP A 793 -20.39 10.49 -7.54
N LEU A 794 -20.25 9.34 -8.21
CA LEU A 794 -21.13 8.16 -8.12
C LEU A 794 -20.82 7.28 -6.90
N ASN A 795 -19.66 7.47 -6.28
CA ASN A 795 -19.17 6.62 -5.20
C ASN A 795 -20.01 6.74 -3.92
N ALA A 796 -19.97 5.68 -3.13
CA ALA A 796 -20.45 5.66 -1.75
C ALA A 796 -19.51 6.47 -0.84
N PRO A 797 -19.98 6.91 0.34
CA PRO A 797 -19.11 7.25 1.47
C PRO A 797 -18.13 6.09 1.75
N ASN A 798 -16.86 6.38 2.05
CA ASN A 798 -15.81 5.34 2.21
C ASN A 798 -15.84 4.71 3.63
N VAL A 799 -17.03 4.33 4.06
CA VAL A 799 -17.34 3.72 5.36
C VAL A 799 -17.61 2.22 5.18
N ASN A 800 -17.27 1.39 6.17
CA ASN A 800 -17.40 -0.06 6.07
C ASN A 800 -18.83 -0.52 5.81
N SER A 801 -19.81 0.20 6.35
CA SER A 801 -21.25 -0.08 6.25
C SER A 801 -21.86 0.18 4.85
N GLN A 802 -21.09 0.77 3.93
CA GLN A 802 -21.46 1.04 2.53
C GLN A 802 -20.32 0.58 1.60
N SER A 803 -20.57 0.53 0.29
CA SER A 803 -19.59 0.09 -0.72
C SER A 803 -20.07 0.46 -2.12
N ASN A 804 -19.22 0.39 -3.15
CA ASN A 804 -19.65 0.57 -4.54
C ASN A 804 -20.17 -0.73 -5.15
N SER A 805 -21.12 -0.62 -6.07
CA SER A 805 -21.59 -1.71 -6.94
C SER A 805 -20.79 -1.70 -8.25
N ASN A 806 -19.47 -1.82 -8.12
CA ASN A 806 -18.53 -1.87 -9.23
C ASN A 806 -18.42 -3.31 -9.74
N TYR A 807 -18.90 -3.56 -10.97
CA TYR A 807 -19.00 -4.90 -11.55
C TYR A 807 -18.60 -4.95 -13.02
N ILE A 808 -18.10 -6.11 -13.46
CA ILE A 808 -18.12 -6.55 -14.87
C ILE A 808 -19.18 -7.66 -14.98
N GLY A 809 -20.10 -7.51 -15.92
CA GLY A 809 -21.15 -8.48 -16.23
C GLY A 809 -22.42 -8.42 -15.37
N ARG A 810 -22.55 -7.43 -14.47
CA ARG A 810 -23.66 -7.32 -13.52
C ARG A 810 -24.09 -5.86 -13.30
N GLY A 811 -25.38 -5.63 -13.05
CA GLY A 811 -25.94 -4.35 -12.62
C GLY A 811 -26.07 -4.23 -11.10
N ILE A 812 -26.49 -3.06 -10.60
CA ILE A 812 -26.66 -2.82 -9.15
C ILE A 812 -27.71 -3.76 -8.54
N LEU A 813 -28.76 -4.08 -9.28
CA LEU A 813 -29.94 -4.77 -8.74
C LEU A 813 -29.93 -6.27 -9.06
N PRO A 814 -30.34 -7.16 -8.13
CA PRO A 814 -30.38 -8.61 -8.37
C PRO A 814 -31.22 -9.05 -9.57
N GLU A 815 -32.27 -8.30 -9.90
CA GLU A 815 -33.20 -8.57 -11.01
C GLU A 815 -32.75 -7.97 -12.36
N GLN A 816 -31.68 -7.18 -12.39
CA GLN A 816 -31.11 -6.70 -13.66
C GLN A 816 -30.37 -7.84 -14.38
N PRO A 817 -30.60 -8.05 -15.69
CA PRO A 817 -30.03 -9.18 -16.41
C PRO A 817 -28.50 -9.10 -16.46
N LEU A 818 -27.85 -10.24 -16.21
CA LEU A 818 -26.40 -10.38 -16.27
C LEU A 818 -25.91 -10.51 -17.71
N PHE A 819 -24.67 -10.11 -17.96
CA PHE A 819 -24.05 -10.23 -19.26
C PHE A 819 -23.81 -11.70 -19.63
N LYS A 820 -24.31 -12.09 -20.80
CA LYS A 820 -24.02 -13.36 -21.44
C LYS A 820 -23.04 -13.13 -22.59
N GLY A 821 -21.83 -13.66 -22.45
CA GLY A 821 -20.76 -13.38 -23.40
C GLY A 821 -19.38 -13.67 -22.85
N ALA A 822 -18.36 -13.28 -23.61
CA ALA A 822 -16.96 -13.42 -23.23
C ALA A 822 -16.28 -12.06 -23.07
N VAL A 823 -15.31 -11.98 -22.18
CA VAL A 823 -14.40 -10.83 -21.99
C VAL A 823 -12.97 -11.33 -22.12
N ASP A 824 -12.20 -10.70 -23.00
CA ASP A 824 -10.77 -10.95 -23.22
C ASP A 824 -9.92 -9.89 -22.49
N SER A 825 -10.36 -8.62 -22.56
CA SER A 825 -9.71 -7.52 -21.83
C SER A 825 -10.72 -6.56 -21.20
N PHE A 826 -10.34 -5.96 -20.07
CA PHE A 826 -11.01 -4.81 -19.47
C PHE A 826 -9.97 -3.92 -18.77
N HIS A 827 -9.64 -2.78 -19.36
CA HIS A 827 -8.63 -1.83 -18.89
C HIS A 827 -9.27 -0.51 -18.48
N ILE A 828 -8.85 0.03 -17.34
CA ILE A 828 -9.33 1.29 -16.77
C ILE A 828 -8.15 2.25 -16.65
N TYR A 829 -8.27 3.42 -17.27
CA TYR A 829 -7.26 4.47 -17.29
C TYR A 829 -7.76 5.73 -16.57
N PHE A 830 -6.91 6.40 -15.79
CA PHE A 830 -7.26 7.57 -14.97
C PHE A 830 -7.30 8.90 -15.74
N LYS A 831 -7.08 8.86 -17.06
CA LYS A 831 -7.22 9.93 -18.04
C LYS A 831 -7.21 9.30 -19.45
N PRO A 832 -7.64 10.01 -20.50
CA PRO A 832 -7.56 9.50 -21.87
C PRO A 832 -6.11 9.20 -22.29
N VAL A 833 -5.92 8.12 -23.05
CA VAL A 833 -4.57 7.66 -23.46
C VAL A 833 -4.04 8.45 -24.67
N ASP A 834 -4.94 8.91 -25.53
CA ASP A 834 -4.60 9.65 -26.75
C ASP A 834 -4.84 11.15 -26.55
N SER A 835 -3.85 11.98 -26.87
CA SER A 835 -3.91 13.44 -26.70
C SER A 835 -4.78 14.17 -27.73
N VAL A 836 -5.27 13.46 -28.75
CA VAL A 836 -6.18 13.99 -29.78
C VAL A 836 -7.53 13.32 -29.63
N ILE A 837 -8.43 13.95 -28.87
CA ILE A 837 -9.85 13.61 -28.87
C ILE A 837 -10.45 14.23 -30.14
N PRO A 838 -10.92 13.44 -31.13
CA PRO A 838 -11.48 13.99 -32.34
C PRO A 838 -12.78 14.75 -32.03
N SER A 839 -12.88 15.99 -32.52
CA SER A 839 -14.09 16.81 -32.42
C SER A 839 -15.16 16.33 -33.41
N VAL A 840 -15.68 15.13 -33.17
CA VAL A 840 -16.71 14.50 -34.01
C VAL A 840 -18.04 15.21 -33.76
N SER A 841 -18.59 15.83 -34.79
CA SER A 841 -19.95 16.37 -34.75
C SER A 841 -20.92 15.27 -34.33
N ALA A 842 -21.77 15.55 -33.34
CA ALA A 842 -22.79 14.61 -32.89
C ALA A 842 -23.64 14.13 -34.07
N LYS A 843 -23.89 12.83 -34.16
CA LYS A 843 -24.73 12.25 -35.22
C LYS A 843 -26.17 12.75 -35.01
N PRO A 844 -26.86 13.25 -36.05
CA PRO A 844 -28.19 13.84 -35.88
C PRO A 844 -29.24 12.78 -35.53
N THR A 845 -29.68 12.79 -34.27
CA THR A 845 -30.85 12.03 -33.78
C THR A 845 -32.15 12.58 -34.40
N SER A 846 -33.16 11.73 -34.56
CA SER A 846 -34.39 12.03 -35.28
C SER A 846 -35.24 13.16 -34.69
N THR A 847 -35.40 14.24 -35.46
CA THR A 847 -36.50 15.21 -35.52
C THR A 847 -37.26 15.55 -34.22
N PRO A 848 -36.85 16.63 -33.54
CA PRO A 848 -37.76 17.57 -32.87
C PRO A 848 -38.42 18.53 -33.88
N THR A 849 -39.49 19.21 -33.46
CA THR A 849 -40.27 20.19 -34.23
C THR A 849 -39.43 21.30 -34.88
N PRO A 850 -39.70 21.71 -36.13
CA PRO A 850 -38.89 22.71 -36.83
C PRO A 850 -38.93 24.08 -36.15
N THR A 851 -37.75 24.59 -35.80
CA THR A 851 -37.46 25.95 -35.34
C THR A 851 -36.58 26.60 -36.43
N PRO A 852 -36.76 27.89 -36.79
CA PRO A 852 -36.46 28.36 -38.16
C PRO A 852 -34.98 28.33 -38.54
N LYS A 853 -34.72 28.17 -39.85
CA LYS A 853 -33.39 28.32 -40.45
C LYS A 853 -32.79 29.69 -40.07
N GLY A 854 -31.66 29.69 -39.38
CA GLY A 854 -30.71 30.80 -39.45
C GLY A 854 -29.87 30.69 -40.73
N HIS A 855 -29.14 31.76 -41.03
CA HIS A 855 -28.29 31.87 -42.21
C HIS A 855 -26.89 31.28 -41.97
N THR A 856 -26.15 31.08 -43.04
CA THR A 856 -24.74 30.66 -43.00
C THR A 856 -23.82 31.86 -43.22
N ILE A 857 -22.80 32.03 -42.38
CA ILE A 857 -21.57 32.75 -42.75
C ILE A 857 -20.50 31.71 -43.08
N SER A 858 -19.92 31.80 -44.27
CA SER A 858 -18.81 30.96 -44.72
C SER A 858 -17.61 31.83 -45.11
N GLY A 859 -16.50 31.22 -45.50
CA GLY A 859 -15.40 31.96 -46.13
C GLY A 859 -14.08 31.20 -46.15
N TYR A 860 -13.04 31.86 -46.64
CA TYR A 860 -11.66 31.37 -46.67
C TYR A 860 -10.74 32.36 -45.97
N VAL A 861 -9.91 31.89 -45.03
CA VAL A 861 -8.84 32.66 -44.37
C VAL A 861 -7.48 32.10 -44.80
N SER A 862 -6.47 32.96 -44.90
CA SER A 862 -5.08 32.56 -45.15
C SER A 862 -4.11 33.45 -44.37
N GLN A 863 -2.93 32.92 -44.08
CA GLN A 863 -1.79 33.73 -43.66
C GLN A 863 -1.32 34.66 -44.78
N ASP A 864 -0.58 35.71 -44.44
CA ASP A 864 -0.07 36.69 -45.40
C ASP A 864 1.27 36.30 -46.07
N PHE A 865 1.92 35.20 -45.65
CA PHE A 865 3.20 34.72 -46.18
C PHE A 865 3.06 33.41 -46.99
N ALA A 866 4.01 33.18 -47.90
CA ALA A 866 4.04 31.96 -48.71
C ALA A 866 4.53 30.76 -47.89
N SER A 867 3.84 29.63 -47.98
CA SER A 867 4.27 28.33 -47.46
C SER A 867 3.61 27.20 -48.23
N SER A 868 4.28 26.05 -48.29
CA SER A 868 3.76 24.79 -48.84
C SER A 868 2.92 23.98 -47.84
N LEU A 869 2.92 24.36 -46.56
CA LEU A 869 2.21 23.64 -45.49
C LEU A 869 0.74 24.07 -45.39
N ALA A 870 -0.17 23.17 -45.81
CA ALA A 870 -1.62 23.37 -45.72
C ALA A 870 -2.10 23.63 -44.26
N SER A 871 -1.43 23.04 -43.27
CA SER A 871 -1.71 23.19 -41.83
C SER A 871 -1.39 24.58 -41.22
N ILE A 872 -0.97 25.54 -42.05
CA ILE A 872 -0.93 26.96 -41.68
C ILE A 872 -2.31 27.61 -41.88
N LYS A 873 -3.13 27.12 -42.82
CA LYS A 873 -4.46 27.67 -43.11
C LYS A 873 -5.54 27.20 -42.12
N SER A 874 -5.33 26.10 -41.41
CA SER A 874 -6.27 25.60 -40.40
C SER A 874 -6.14 26.31 -39.05
N GLY A 875 -7.21 26.25 -38.25
CA GLY A 875 -7.22 26.74 -36.87
C GLY A 875 -7.23 28.27 -36.71
N PHE A 876 -7.63 29.03 -37.73
CA PHE A 876 -8.09 30.41 -37.51
C PHE A 876 -9.50 30.34 -36.93
N LYS A 877 -9.68 30.84 -35.70
CA LYS A 877 -10.99 30.94 -35.05
C LYS A 877 -11.75 32.12 -35.66
N VAL A 878 -12.93 31.86 -36.19
CA VAL A 878 -13.87 32.87 -36.69
C VAL A 878 -15.07 32.92 -35.76
N GLU A 879 -15.37 34.08 -35.19
CA GLU A 879 -16.46 34.24 -34.21
C GLU A 879 -17.28 35.51 -34.43
N ILE A 880 -18.55 35.44 -34.06
CA ILE A 880 -19.49 36.56 -34.14
C ILE A 880 -19.57 37.19 -32.75
N LEU A 881 -19.01 38.40 -32.62
CA LEU A 881 -18.91 39.07 -31.33
C LEU A 881 -20.31 39.34 -30.74
N GLY A 882 -20.50 38.93 -29.48
CA GLY A 882 -21.75 39.10 -28.75
C GLY A 882 -22.80 37.99 -28.92
N THR A 883 -22.59 36.98 -29.78
CA THR A 883 -23.56 35.87 -29.94
C THR A 883 -23.06 34.51 -29.44
N GLY A 884 -21.76 34.35 -29.21
CA GLY A 884 -21.13 33.07 -28.84
C GLY A 884 -20.95 32.10 -30.01
N LEU A 885 -21.45 32.42 -31.21
CA LEU A 885 -21.25 31.60 -32.40
C LEU A 885 -19.80 31.70 -32.87
N SER A 886 -19.10 30.57 -32.91
CA SER A 886 -17.72 30.47 -33.41
C SER A 886 -17.46 29.17 -34.17
N SER A 887 -16.46 29.20 -35.04
CA SER A 887 -16.02 28.12 -35.92
C SER A 887 -14.50 28.23 -36.13
N ALA A 888 -13.88 27.23 -36.75
CA ALA A 888 -12.45 27.22 -37.03
C ALA A 888 -12.17 26.77 -38.47
N THR A 889 -11.09 27.26 -39.08
CA THR A 889 -10.75 26.91 -40.46
C THR A 889 -10.16 25.52 -40.61
N ASP A 890 -10.46 24.87 -41.75
CA ASP A 890 -9.86 23.63 -42.20
C ASP A 890 -8.47 23.85 -42.86
N ASN A 891 -7.83 22.77 -43.34
CA ASN A 891 -6.52 22.84 -44.00
C ASN A 891 -6.52 23.55 -45.37
N ASN A 892 -7.69 23.87 -45.93
CA ASN A 892 -7.84 24.71 -47.11
C ASN A 892 -7.98 26.20 -46.74
N GLY A 893 -8.21 26.50 -45.47
CA GLY A 893 -8.57 27.82 -44.96
C GLY A 893 -10.08 28.06 -44.88
N TYR A 894 -10.91 27.07 -45.22
CA TYR A 894 -12.37 27.20 -45.26
C TYR A 894 -12.98 27.14 -43.87
N PHE A 895 -13.97 28.00 -43.59
CA PHE A 895 -14.82 27.92 -42.40
C PHE A 895 -16.30 28.03 -42.75
N SER A 896 -17.15 27.57 -41.84
CA SER A 896 -18.61 27.74 -41.89
C SER A 896 -19.20 27.91 -40.50
N LEU A 897 -20.12 28.87 -40.37
CA LEU A 897 -20.91 29.25 -39.21
C LEU A 897 -22.38 29.16 -39.63
N THR A 898 -23.08 28.11 -39.23
CA THR A 898 -24.51 27.93 -39.53
C THR A 898 -25.41 28.51 -38.43
N ASN A 899 -26.71 28.64 -38.71
CA ASN A 899 -27.73 29.11 -37.77
C ASN A 899 -27.51 30.54 -37.24
N VAL A 900 -26.83 31.40 -37.99
CA VAL A 900 -26.65 32.81 -37.62
C VAL A 900 -27.99 33.55 -37.78
N PRO A 901 -28.50 34.27 -36.76
CA PRO A 901 -29.73 35.03 -36.87
C PRO A 901 -29.63 36.15 -37.91
N ALA A 902 -30.76 36.56 -38.50
CA ALA A 902 -30.82 37.76 -39.32
C ALA A 902 -30.58 39.01 -38.45
N ASN A 903 -29.78 39.96 -38.95
CA ASN A 903 -29.40 41.18 -38.26
C ASN A 903 -29.13 42.31 -39.27
N ALA A 904 -30.14 43.15 -39.49
CA ALA A 904 -30.05 44.31 -40.39
C ALA A 904 -29.17 45.45 -39.85
N SER A 905 -28.85 45.46 -38.55
CA SER A 905 -27.90 46.40 -37.93
C SER A 905 -26.44 46.00 -38.18
N GLY A 906 -26.19 44.74 -38.53
CA GLY A 906 -24.88 44.18 -38.80
C GLY A 906 -24.21 43.57 -37.57
N TYR A 907 -23.40 42.53 -37.80
CA TYR A 907 -22.50 41.94 -36.82
C TYR A 907 -21.07 42.44 -36.98
N THR A 908 -20.25 42.22 -35.95
CA THR A 908 -18.78 42.23 -36.08
C THR A 908 -18.29 40.78 -36.03
N VAL A 909 -17.60 40.35 -37.08
CA VAL A 909 -16.99 39.02 -37.18
C VAL A 909 -15.50 39.15 -36.90
N ARG A 910 -15.02 38.51 -35.84
CA ARG A 910 -13.61 38.47 -35.45
C ARG A 910 -12.95 37.21 -35.99
N ILE A 911 -11.77 37.35 -36.58
CA ILE A 911 -10.91 36.26 -37.00
C ILE A 911 -9.60 36.35 -36.20
N SER A 912 -9.21 35.27 -35.52
CA SER A 912 -8.06 35.26 -34.59
C SER A 912 -7.31 33.92 -34.59
N LYS A 913 -6.03 33.96 -34.21
CA LYS A 913 -5.15 32.80 -34.04
C LYS A 913 -3.90 33.22 -33.26
N ALA A 914 -3.34 32.36 -32.41
CA ALA A 914 -2.10 32.65 -31.70
C ALA A 914 -0.94 32.90 -32.70
N GLY A 915 -0.13 33.94 -32.47
CA GLY A 915 0.92 34.38 -33.39
C GLY A 915 0.44 35.28 -34.53
N TYR A 916 -0.85 35.64 -34.59
CA TYR A 916 -1.44 36.47 -35.64
C TYR A 916 -2.23 37.64 -35.05
N LEU A 917 -2.01 38.84 -35.60
CA LEU A 917 -2.80 40.02 -35.26
C LEU A 917 -4.24 39.78 -35.72
N TYR A 918 -5.16 39.77 -34.77
CA TYR A 918 -6.57 39.48 -35.05
C TYR A 918 -7.20 40.55 -35.94
N ARG A 919 -8.26 40.17 -36.67
CA ARG A 919 -8.96 41.04 -37.61
C ARG A 919 -10.46 41.04 -37.34
N ASP A 920 -11.02 42.23 -37.17
CA ASP A 920 -12.47 42.43 -37.11
C ASP A 920 -12.99 42.88 -38.47
N ILE A 921 -14.08 42.27 -38.91
CA ILE A 921 -14.90 42.69 -40.06
C ILE A 921 -16.19 43.24 -39.47
N GLY A 922 -16.40 44.55 -39.56
CA GLY A 922 -17.62 45.19 -39.04
C GLY A 922 -18.82 45.05 -39.97
N ASN A 923 -19.97 45.56 -39.53
CA ASN A 923 -21.11 45.89 -40.40
C ASN A 923 -21.67 44.69 -41.22
N VAL A 924 -21.50 43.46 -40.74
CA VAL A 924 -21.88 42.22 -41.43
C VAL A 924 -23.39 41.99 -41.34
N LYS A 925 -24.13 42.58 -42.28
CA LYS A 925 -25.60 42.54 -42.32
C LYS A 925 -26.12 41.26 -42.95
N ILE A 926 -26.94 40.53 -42.19
CA ILE A 926 -27.68 39.35 -42.66
C ILE A 926 -29.14 39.76 -42.78
N ASP A 927 -29.67 39.76 -44.00
CA ASP A 927 -31.07 40.15 -44.27
C ASP A 927 -31.97 38.95 -44.64
N SER A 928 -31.44 38.04 -45.47
CA SER A 928 -32.20 37.00 -46.16
C SER A 928 -31.32 35.90 -46.80
N SER A 929 -30.00 36.11 -46.89
CA SER A 929 -29.07 35.30 -47.66
C SER A 929 -27.82 34.90 -46.87
N ASP A 930 -27.16 33.83 -47.32
CA ASP A 930 -25.90 33.34 -46.75
C ASP A 930 -24.71 34.18 -47.24
N ILE A 931 -23.79 34.50 -46.35
CA ILE A 931 -22.63 35.36 -46.61
C ILE A 931 -21.37 34.49 -46.80
N SER A 932 -20.45 34.91 -47.67
CA SER A 932 -19.14 34.28 -47.81
C SER A 932 -18.01 35.31 -47.79
N PHE A 933 -17.02 35.10 -46.91
CA PHE A 933 -15.87 35.98 -46.73
C PHE A 933 -14.66 35.50 -47.52
N GLY A 934 -14.36 36.20 -48.60
CA GLY A 934 -13.27 35.84 -49.51
C GLY A 934 -13.55 34.55 -50.30
N SER A 935 -12.56 34.10 -51.04
CA SER A 935 -12.62 32.89 -51.86
C SER A 935 -11.28 32.16 -51.87
N THR A 936 -11.22 30.97 -52.47
CA THR A 936 -9.96 30.23 -52.69
C THR A 936 -8.91 31.04 -53.47
N GLY A 937 -9.33 31.97 -54.33
CA GLY A 937 -8.45 32.87 -55.08
C GLY A 937 -8.21 34.25 -54.42
N SER A 938 -8.99 34.62 -53.40
CA SER A 938 -8.83 35.87 -52.65
C SER A 938 -9.36 35.71 -51.22
N PRO A 939 -8.62 35.00 -50.34
CA PRO A 939 -9.04 34.73 -48.97
C PRO A 939 -8.86 35.97 -48.08
N VAL A 940 -9.54 35.99 -46.93
CA VAL A 940 -9.29 36.98 -45.88
C VAL A 940 -7.89 36.74 -45.31
N ILE A 941 -7.01 37.70 -45.52
CA ILE A 941 -5.63 37.63 -45.03
C ILE A 941 -5.55 38.05 -43.55
N LEU A 942 -4.91 37.22 -42.73
CA LEU A 942 -4.44 37.58 -41.39
C LEU A 942 -2.92 37.76 -41.39
N TRP A 943 -2.44 38.74 -40.64
CA TRP A 943 -1.03 39.09 -40.53
C TRP A 943 -0.38 38.35 -39.37
N ALA A 944 0.68 37.59 -39.64
CA ALA A 944 1.47 36.97 -38.58
C ALA A 944 2.42 37.98 -37.91
N GLY A 945 2.71 37.77 -36.63
CA GLY A 945 3.71 38.52 -35.86
C GLY A 945 3.23 39.20 -34.58
N ASP A 946 1.98 39.00 -34.17
CA ASP A 946 1.48 39.32 -32.82
C ASP A 946 1.68 38.08 -31.95
N ILE A 947 2.86 38.01 -31.34
CA ILE A 947 3.38 36.84 -30.61
C ILE A 947 3.02 36.95 -29.12
N ASN A 948 3.06 38.17 -28.57
CA ASN A 948 2.75 38.42 -27.18
C ASN A 948 1.24 38.60 -26.90
N SER A 949 0.41 38.71 -27.94
CA SER A 949 -1.04 38.98 -27.86
C SER A 949 -1.39 40.37 -27.27
N ASP A 950 -0.52 41.37 -27.46
CA ASP A 950 -0.76 42.77 -27.10
C ASP A 950 -1.65 43.53 -28.10
N ASN A 951 -2.02 42.87 -29.22
CA ASN A 951 -2.88 43.37 -30.29
C ASN A 951 -2.20 44.40 -31.21
N THR A 952 -0.88 44.38 -31.23
CA THR A 952 -0.01 45.07 -32.18
C THR A 952 1.08 44.12 -32.68
N ILE A 953 1.81 44.53 -33.71
CA ILE A 953 3.03 43.88 -34.20
C ILE A 953 4.14 44.90 -34.00
N ASN A 954 4.96 44.70 -32.97
CA ASN A 954 5.98 45.65 -32.53
C ASN A 954 7.28 44.95 -32.06
N MET A 955 8.22 45.70 -31.48
CA MET A 955 9.52 45.15 -31.05
C MET A 955 9.37 44.14 -29.90
N ALA A 956 8.30 44.21 -29.12
CA ALA A 956 7.98 43.24 -28.07
C ALA A 956 7.84 41.81 -28.62
N ASP A 957 7.25 41.63 -29.81
CA ASP A 957 7.09 40.32 -30.46
C ASP A 957 8.42 39.72 -30.91
N VAL A 958 9.30 40.57 -31.43
CA VAL A 958 10.67 40.19 -31.82
C VAL A 958 11.50 39.84 -30.58
N ILE A 959 11.30 40.55 -29.45
CA ILE A 959 11.92 40.24 -28.15
C ILE A 959 11.37 38.94 -27.55
N GLU A 960 10.08 38.64 -27.72
CA GLU A 960 9.48 37.38 -27.29
C GLU A 960 10.05 36.20 -28.10
N MET A 961 10.10 36.34 -29.44
CA MET A 961 10.72 35.38 -30.34
C MET A 961 12.22 35.16 -30.07
N ALA A 962 12.95 36.20 -29.64
CA ALA A 962 14.36 36.09 -29.30
C ALA A 962 14.65 35.05 -28.19
N LYS A 963 13.68 34.74 -27.32
CA LYS A 963 13.80 33.69 -26.28
C LYS A 963 13.94 32.29 -26.87
N SER A 964 13.41 32.07 -28.08
CA SER A 964 13.48 30.79 -28.80
C SER A 964 14.40 30.83 -30.02
N PHE A 965 15.18 31.88 -30.24
CA PHE A 965 15.98 31.99 -31.46
C PHE A 965 16.98 30.84 -31.63
N ASN A 966 17.11 30.33 -32.86
CA ASN A 966 17.82 29.11 -33.21
C ASN A 966 17.38 27.87 -32.40
N ALA A 967 16.11 27.78 -31.97
CA ALA A 967 15.57 26.59 -31.33
C ALA A 967 14.89 25.65 -32.31
N THR A 968 14.97 24.35 -32.06
CA THR A 968 14.29 23.32 -32.87
C THR A 968 13.26 22.55 -32.05
N SER A 969 12.23 22.03 -32.74
CA SER A 969 11.14 21.28 -32.11
C SER A 969 11.68 20.07 -31.32
N GLY A 970 11.40 20.07 -30.01
CA GLY A 970 11.95 19.09 -29.04
C GLY A 970 12.95 19.68 -28.04
N GLU A 971 13.52 20.87 -28.29
CA GLU A 971 14.35 21.57 -27.31
C GLU A 971 13.51 22.30 -26.25
N VAL A 972 14.00 22.35 -25.00
CA VAL A 972 13.33 23.03 -23.87
C VAL A 972 13.10 24.54 -24.12
N LYS A 973 13.90 25.16 -24.99
CA LYS A 973 13.78 26.58 -25.39
C LYS A 973 12.87 26.82 -26.60
N PHE A 974 12.23 25.79 -27.18
CA PHE A 974 11.37 25.93 -28.35
C PHE A 974 9.95 26.35 -27.95
N ILE A 975 9.53 27.56 -28.34
CA ILE A 975 8.16 28.05 -28.19
C ILE A 975 7.44 27.91 -29.54
N ALA A 976 6.46 27.01 -29.61
CA ALA A 976 5.76 26.68 -30.86
C ALA A 976 5.02 27.87 -31.53
N ASN A 977 4.69 28.94 -30.79
CA ASN A 977 4.12 30.17 -31.36
C ASN A 977 5.16 31.05 -32.08
N CYS A 978 6.46 30.82 -31.85
CA CYS A 978 7.56 31.52 -32.50
C CYS A 978 8.01 30.85 -33.81
N ASP A 979 7.58 29.61 -34.05
CA ASP A 979 7.70 28.92 -35.34
C ASP A 979 6.47 29.31 -36.19
N ILE A 980 6.56 30.47 -36.84
CA ILE A 980 5.46 31.07 -37.60
C ILE A 980 5.27 30.29 -38.90
N ASN A 981 6.37 29.93 -39.55
CA ASN A 981 6.34 29.25 -40.85
C ASN A 981 6.05 27.73 -40.76
N LYS A 982 6.09 27.16 -39.54
CA LYS A 982 5.92 25.74 -39.21
C LYS A 982 6.98 24.79 -39.79
N ASP A 983 8.21 25.27 -39.97
CA ASP A 983 9.35 24.46 -40.42
C ASP A 983 10.00 23.62 -39.31
N ASN A 984 9.56 23.80 -38.05
CA ASN A 984 10.08 23.20 -36.81
C ASN A 984 11.36 23.88 -36.27
N THR A 985 11.75 25.05 -36.80
CA THR A 985 12.90 25.82 -36.32
C THR A 985 12.60 27.32 -36.21
N VAL A 986 12.82 27.92 -35.05
CA VAL A 986 12.61 29.36 -34.83
C VAL A 986 13.84 30.12 -35.31
N ASN A 987 13.76 30.78 -36.46
CA ASN A 987 14.93 31.34 -37.14
C ASN A 987 14.65 32.72 -37.79
N MET A 988 15.56 33.19 -38.66
CA MET A 988 15.38 34.47 -39.35
C MET A 988 14.18 34.50 -40.30
N ALA A 989 13.71 33.35 -40.79
CA ALA A 989 12.51 33.26 -41.62
C ALA A 989 11.26 33.81 -40.88
N ASP A 990 11.10 33.47 -39.61
CA ASP A 990 9.98 33.93 -38.77
C ASP A 990 10.09 35.43 -38.48
N ILE A 991 11.29 35.92 -38.15
CA ILE A 991 11.54 37.36 -37.95
C ILE A 991 11.25 38.15 -39.24
N VAL A 992 11.55 37.60 -40.42
CA VAL A 992 11.22 38.22 -41.72
C VAL A 992 9.71 38.26 -41.96
N ILE A 993 8.93 37.28 -41.46
CA ILE A 993 7.47 37.31 -41.51
C ILE A 993 6.91 38.41 -40.59
N ILE A 994 7.44 38.56 -39.36
CA ILE A 994 7.06 39.69 -38.48
C ILE A 994 7.39 41.03 -39.14
N ALA A 995 8.60 41.17 -39.68
CA ALA A 995 9.10 42.41 -40.29
C ALA A 995 8.22 42.91 -41.46
N LYS A 996 7.54 42.01 -42.18
CA LYS A 996 6.58 42.36 -43.23
C LYS A 996 5.41 43.21 -42.74
N ASN A 997 5.05 43.09 -41.46
CA ASN A 997 3.93 43.77 -40.83
C ASN A 997 4.39 44.69 -39.69
N PHE A 998 5.63 45.19 -39.72
CA PHE A 998 6.22 45.97 -38.63
C PHE A 998 6.32 47.47 -38.97
N PRO A 999 5.89 48.40 -38.09
CA PRO A 999 4.96 48.20 -36.98
C PRO A 999 3.50 48.19 -37.47
N ARG A 1000 2.60 47.49 -36.78
CA ARG A 1000 1.18 47.46 -37.14
C ARG A 1000 0.28 47.33 -35.93
N ILE A 1001 -0.91 47.92 -36.01
CA ILE A 1001 -1.95 47.88 -34.98
C ILE A 1001 -3.27 47.45 -35.63
N GLN A 1002 -4.23 46.97 -34.84
CA GLN A 1002 -5.55 46.64 -35.37
C GLN A 1002 -6.21 47.88 -36.04
N GLY A 1003 -6.74 47.68 -37.25
CA GLY A 1003 -7.64 48.63 -37.91
C GLY A 1003 -8.98 47.96 -38.20
N VAL A 1004 -10.08 48.55 -37.75
CA VAL A 1004 -11.43 48.11 -38.12
C VAL A 1004 -11.68 48.48 -39.58
N ILE A 1005 -12.11 47.50 -40.38
CA ILE A 1005 -12.58 47.72 -41.76
C ILE A 1005 -14.11 47.64 -41.73
N LEU A 1006 -14.75 48.68 -42.30
CA LEU A 1006 -16.20 48.92 -42.35
C LEU A 1006 -16.85 48.44 -43.65
#